data_AF-A0A1F5IJT2-F1
#
_entry.id   AF-A0A1F5IJT2-F1
#
_cell.length_a   1.000
_cell.length_b   1.000
_cell.length_c   1.000
_cell.angle_alpha   90.00
_cell.angle_beta   90.00
_cell.angle_gamma   90.00
#
_symmetry.space_group_name_H-M   'P 1'
#
loop_
_entity.id
_entity.type
_entity.pdbx_description
1 polymer ?
#
loop_
_entity_poly.entity_id
_entity_poly.type
_entity_poly.pdbx_seq_one_letter_code
_entity_poly.pdbx_strand_id
1 'polypeptide(L)'
;MSQKGIIYLPVLLVAIVGVLAFLVISSNAPLRDQLLNSLYPKSKSHAAAPWDGVPSINIDYNQDVETYWANHPFNPSSPNYRPDINSPSNQVNVATQFGGNTQAALDSLPSSGGTLYFPAGDYSNFTLVGKNNVHFIGNPGATIAGTSRIAGCDTALNYHDFSLAVTNRDPDALSCATTNRLKNIYFKNITFDGGGSALDAFDLHAVQDMVIDNATFQNFADYTLDPSLHIGQISGASMLDNIWVRNSSFLGKTAFSIYVDGMHGGGMINNTFSNNHRRGYLLFLTNDDFTKDYNGNGSFEDWEVRSAKYNVVYGNTFDGGLKNYDGSPVTSYEIAAFTGANNLVMGNIITNRVTNIGAFDAKTALVNDTYTYSYYGNKIIANDARGGVSYLMEINGGTCPSGQNNFAHVGKYEIKNNRAASGQTIVENPTGCSSIEGPNVVNGNCFGTNCPAPSSDPTPSSNPTQTPIPTPTPSPTPAGSPTPVPSNNANANFPIGVFEDGNMVWGEIPTFTDMVNDLQSKGMNAVIFGNNNASRDEPILNVSDQKNFNVYFGAHSETDSYFSDPTPTLQEARNIIYPVVDLIKNHTSVKGYNVADEPSLGDLDRVKFLTQAYMERDTSKPAGPVLIAVGTGNVIYDAVLPTMFIMDAYPFSVQSAACDFTMKGFGYTNKNLSQYIREMTATKASNVPLYIILQTHKVGDSSWGINQLRVPSVPEVRGQHWISIGEGAHGIFWFIYFTQQDWTGLKDNPTLMNEISSLAQRTNPLTQTLLNAKRNSTDLFTANNGAYISTLTSNDGTKKYAVVANIGNCSSSQNITINSTQQGSLKNLETGQILPLGSQISFLPGDGKVFELVSSQTTPAPTPKPGDLNGDGRVGVIDFSILLSKWNTSDPAADLNQDGKVNILDFSILLSNWN
;
A
#
# COMPACT_ATOMS: atom_id res chain seq x y z
N MET A 1 14.94 13.38 68.43
CA MET A 1 14.64 14.47 67.47
C MET A 1 13.13 14.57 67.33
N SER A 2 12.57 15.79 67.38
CA SER A 2 11.17 16.01 67.75
C SER A 2 10.15 15.69 66.64
N GLN A 3 8.98 15.26 67.11
CA GLN A 3 7.77 14.84 66.39
C GLN A 3 7.05 16.00 65.65
N LYS A 4 7.79 17.00 65.14
CA LYS A 4 7.26 18.12 64.35
C LYS A 4 7.61 18.05 62.86
N GLY A 5 8.43 17.09 62.42
CA GLY A 5 8.89 16.97 61.02
C GLY A 5 7.96 16.20 60.07
N ILE A 6 7.03 15.38 60.57
CA ILE A 6 6.22 14.48 59.71
C ILE A 6 4.88 15.11 59.27
N ILE A 7 4.41 16.16 59.96
CA ILE A 7 3.15 16.84 59.62
C ILE A 7 3.32 17.82 58.43
N TYR A 8 4.55 18.20 58.09
CA TYR A 8 4.81 19.13 56.99
C TYR A 8 5.13 18.48 55.64
N LEU A 9 5.33 17.15 55.57
CA LEU A 9 5.67 16.48 54.32
C LEU A 9 4.54 16.56 53.25
N PRO A 10 3.25 16.40 53.60
CA PRO A 10 2.16 16.58 52.64
C PRO A 10 2.02 18.05 52.20
N VAL A 11 2.25 19.00 53.11
CA VAL A 11 2.20 20.43 52.83
C VAL A 11 3.38 20.87 51.95
N LEU A 12 4.56 20.28 52.15
CA LEU A 12 5.74 20.48 51.33
C LEU A 12 5.54 19.87 49.93
N LEU A 13 4.89 18.71 49.82
CA LEU A 13 4.55 18.09 48.54
C LEU A 13 3.52 18.93 47.77
N VAL A 14 2.48 19.45 48.43
CA VAL A 14 1.50 20.34 47.80
C VAL A 14 2.13 21.67 47.40
N ALA A 15 3.07 22.20 48.19
CA ALA A 15 3.84 23.40 47.84
C ALA A 15 4.80 23.15 46.66
N ILE A 16 5.46 22.00 46.60
CA ILE A 16 6.34 21.60 45.49
C ILE A 16 5.52 21.39 44.21
N VAL A 17 4.36 20.73 44.30
CA VAL A 17 3.42 20.55 43.18
C VAL A 17 2.83 21.89 42.74
N GLY A 18 2.53 22.80 43.67
CA GLY A 18 2.08 24.15 43.38
C GLY A 18 3.14 25.02 42.70
N VAL A 19 4.40 24.92 43.12
CA VAL A 19 5.54 25.62 42.51
C VAL A 19 5.87 25.02 41.13
N LEU A 20 5.80 23.69 40.97
CA LEU A 20 5.96 23.02 39.67
C LEU A 20 4.83 23.39 38.71
N ALA A 21 3.58 23.43 39.17
CA ALA A 21 2.44 23.89 38.38
C ALA A 21 2.58 25.36 37.99
N PHE A 22 3.01 26.22 38.92
CA PHE A 22 3.27 27.64 38.63
C PHE A 22 4.43 27.81 37.64
N LEU A 23 5.51 27.05 37.75
CA LEU A 23 6.62 27.04 36.78
C LEU A 23 6.19 26.51 35.40
N VAL A 24 5.33 25.50 35.33
CA VAL A 24 4.76 24.96 34.07
C VAL A 24 3.79 25.96 33.42
N ILE A 25 3.04 26.73 34.21
CA ILE A 25 2.06 27.72 33.72
C ILE A 25 2.75 29.06 33.35
N SER A 26 3.85 29.41 34.02
CA SER A 26 4.58 30.69 33.81
C SER A 26 5.83 30.59 32.92
N SER A 27 6.25 29.38 32.53
CA SER A 27 7.42 29.18 31.66
C SER A 27 7.07 29.25 30.17
N ASN A 28 8.08 29.58 29.36
CA ASN A 28 7.97 29.50 27.91
C ASN A 28 7.88 28.03 27.45
N ALA A 29 7.30 27.82 26.26
CA ALA A 29 7.03 26.49 25.72
C ALA A 29 8.22 25.49 25.79
N PRO A 30 9.49 25.88 25.51
CA PRO A 30 10.60 24.94 25.53
C PRO A 30 10.90 24.36 26.92
N LEU A 31 10.84 25.19 27.97
CA LEU A 31 11.11 24.74 29.34
C LEU A 31 9.93 23.93 29.89
N ARG A 32 8.70 24.30 29.50
CA ARG A 32 7.48 23.56 29.83
C ARG A 32 7.50 22.15 29.24
N ASP A 33 7.92 22.01 28.00
CA ASP A 33 7.95 20.73 27.29
C ASP A 33 9.10 19.83 27.80
N GLN A 34 10.24 20.40 28.19
CA GLN A 34 11.30 19.65 28.89
C GLN A 34 10.85 19.12 30.26
N LEU A 35 10.15 19.95 31.04
CA LEU A 35 9.58 19.53 32.33
C LEU A 35 8.50 18.46 32.15
N LEU A 36 7.59 18.60 31.18
CA LEU A 36 6.55 17.62 30.90
C LEU A 36 7.09 16.30 30.37
N ASN A 37 8.12 16.30 29.51
CA ASN A 37 8.76 15.08 29.02
C ASN A 37 9.57 14.35 30.11
N SER A 38 10.10 15.08 31.11
CA SER A 38 10.74 14.48 32.28
C SER A 38 9.74 13.91 33.28
N LEU A 39 8.54 14.49 33.38
CA LEU A 39 7.51 14.10 34.35
C LEU A 39 6.53 13.05 33.78
N TYR A 40 6.35 13.02 32.46
CA TYR A 40 5.44 12.13 31.72
C TYR A 40 6.11 11.64 30.42
N PRO A 41 7.12 10.75 30.49
CA PRO A 41 7.69 10.17 29.28
C PRO A 41 6.60 9.42 28.49
N LYS A 42 6.42 9.76 27.20
CA LYS A 42 5.49 9.09 26.29
C LYS A 42 5.71 7.57 26.37
N SER A 43 4.63 6.79 26.44
CA SER A 43 4.70 5.33 26.50
C SER A 43 5.46 4.81 25.29
N LYS A 44 6.63 4.18 25.51
CA LYS A 44 7.30 3.39 24.48
C LYS A 44 6.30 2.35 24.00
N SER A 45 5.96 2.35 22.71
CA SER A 45 5.40 1.17 22.07
C SER A 45 6.32 -0.01 22.42
N HIS A 46 5.76 -1.19 22.64
CA HIS A 46 6.58 -2.40 22.81
C HIS A 46 7.52 -2.44 21.59
N ALA A 47 8.83 -2.33 21.82
CA ALA A 47 9.80 -2.24 20.74
C ALA A 47 9.61 -3.47 19.85
N ALA A 48 9.15 -3.27 18.61
CA ALA A 48 9.11 -4.34 17.63
C ALA A 48 10.52 -4.96 17.56
N ALA A 49 10.60 -6.29 17.52
CA ALA A 49 11.90 -6.97 17.46
C ALA A 49 12.74 -6.37 16.31
N PRO A 50 14.05 -6.16 16.44
CA PRO A 50 14.86 -5.61 15.34
C PRO A 50 14.79 -6.48 14.07
N TRP A 51 15.05 -5.90 12.90
CA TRP A 51 15.20 -6.65 11.65
C TRP A 51 16.47 -7.50 11.67
N ASP A 52 16.41 -8.71 11.14
CA ASP A 52 17.60 -9.54 10.93
C ASP A 52 18.29 -9.14 9.61
N GLY A 53 19.10 -8.09 9.67
CA GLY A 53 19.64 -7.40 8.49
C GLY A 53 18.81 -6.20 8.06
N VAL A 54 19.30 -5.47 7.07
CA VAL A 54 18.56 -4.39 6.41
C VAL A 54 17.34 -4.99 5.69
N PRO A 55 16.12 -4.48 5.96
CA PRO A 55 14.92 -5.00 5.31
C PRO A 55 14.85 -4.62 3.83
N SER A 56 14.48 -5.58 2.98
CA SER A 56 14.09 -5.31 1.60
C SER A 56 12.68 -4.73 1.55
N ILE A 57 12.53 -3.57 0.93
CA ILE A 57 11.25 -2.86 0.81
C ILE A 57 10.86 -2.81 -0.67
N ASN A 58 9.74 -3.43 -1.01
CA ASN A 58 9.18 -3.36 -2.35
C ASN A 58 8.30 -2.11 -2.48
N ILE A 59 8.48 -1.40 -3.58
CA ILE A 59 7.65 -0.24 -3.94
C ILE A 59 6.47 -0.76 -4.77
N ASP A 60 5.26 -0.49 -4.30
CA ASP A 60 4.07 -0.50 -5.17
C ASP A 60 4.00 0.85 -5.89
N TYR A 61 4.33 0.88 -7.17
CA TYR A 61 4.33 2.11 -7.99
C TYR A 61 2.93 2.68 -8.25
N ASN A 62 1.86 1.96 -7.84
CA ASN A 62 0.48 2.43 -7.95
C ASN A 62 0.01 3.20 -6.70
N GLN A 63 0.77 3.17 -5.60
CA GLN A 63 0.46 3.92 -4.38
C GLN A 63 1.14 5.29 -4.42
N ASP A 64 0.56 6.33 -3.82
CA ASP A 64 1.24 7.63 -3.74
C ASP A 64 2.36 7.62 -2.68
N VAL A 65 3.34 8.52 -2.82
CA VAL A 65 4.52 8.56 -1.94
C VAL A 65 4.21 8.83 -0.46
N GLU A 66 3.13 9.56 -0.14
CA GLU A 66 2.76 9.76 1.27
C GLU A 66 2.22 8.47 1.89
N THR A 67 1.42 7.69 1.15
CA THR A 67 0.94 6.38 1.60
C THR A 67 2.10 5.39 1.75
N TYR A 68 3.04 5.36 0.79
CA TYR A 68 4.28 4.59 0.90
C TYR A 68 5.03 4.97 2.19
N TRP A 69 5.27 6.27 2.41
CA TRP A 69 6.01 6.75 3.57
C TRP A 69 5.27 6.49 4.90
N ALA A 70 3.95 6.68 4.95
CA ALA A 70 3.12 6.45 6.13
C ALA A 70 3.20 5.00 6.62
N ASN A 71 3.43 4.04 5.73
CA ASN A 71 3.56 2.63 6.06
C ASN A 71 5.00 2.13 6.18
N HIS A 72 5.99 2.99 5.88
CA HIS A 72 7.40 2.61 5.82
C HIS A 72 7.99 2.29 7.22
N PRO A 73 8.76 1.20 7.40
CA PRO A 73 9.27 0.79 8.71
C PRO A 73 10.29 1.77 9.32
N PHE A 74 10.86 2.67 8.54
CA PHE A 74 11.75 3.72 9.03
C PHE A 74 11.03 5.05 9.32
N ASN A 75 9.74 5.18 9.04
CA ASN A 75 8.98 6.37 9.40
C ASN A 75 8.58 6.31 10.89
N PRO A 76 9.05 7.24 11.75
CA PRO A 76 8.73 7.25 13.18
C PRO A 76 7.24 7.36 13.51
N SER A 77 6.44 7.89 12.58
CA SER A 77 4.99 8.02 12.71
C SER A 77 4.23 6.81 12.16
N SER A 78 4.90 5.84 11.54
CA SER A 78 4.24 4.68 10.94
C SER A 78 3.75 3.69 12.00
N PRO A 79 2.56 3.08 11.82
CA PRO A 79 2.16 1.93 12.63
C PRO A 79 3.12 0.74 12.49
N ASN A 80 3.91 0.68 11.40
CA ASN A 80 4.91 -0.34 11.14
C ASN A 80 6.32 0.07 11.57
N TYR A 81 6.46 1.16 12.34
CA TYR A 81 7.77 1.68 12.73
C TYR A 81 8.63 0.63 13.44
N ARG A 82 9.72 0.24 12.78
CA ARG A 82 10.67 -0.79 13.18
C ARG A 82 12.06 -0.40 12.68
N PRO A 83 12.74 0.53 13.38
CA PRO A 83 14.01 1.10 12.91
C PRO A 83 15.21 0.20 13.19
N ASP A 84 15.16 -0.64 14.22
CA ASP A 84 16.32 -1.38 14.71
C ASP A 84 16.74 -2.50 13.76
N ILE A 85 18.05 -2.68 13.58
CA ILE A 85 18.67 -3.67 12.68
C ILE A 85 19.69 -4.50 13.48
N ASN A 86 19.46 -5.80 13.56
CA ASN A 86 20.43 -6.79 14.05
C ASN A 86 21.52 -7.01 13.01
N SER A 87 22.74 -7.21 13.48
CA SER A 87 23.89 -7.52 12.62
C SER A 87 24.22 -9.02 12.63
N PRO A 88 24.79 -9.56 11.53
CA PRO A 88 25.18 -10.95 11.45
C PRO A 88 26.15 -11.37 12.56
N SER A 89 26.02 -12.62 13.04
CA SER A 89 26.79 -13.15 14.17
C SER A 89 28.29 -13.31 13.91
N ASN A 90 28.70 -13.49 12.66
CA ASN A 90 30.12 -13.62 12.28
C ASN A 90 30.83 -12.28 12.44
N GLN A 91 31.33 -11.99 13.64
CA GLN A 91 31.94 -10.72 13.98
C GLN A 91 33.47 -10.79 13.89
N VAL A 92 34.05 -9.82 13.19
CA VAL A 92 35.49 -9.65 13.01
C VAL A 92 35.92 -8.31 13.58
N ASN A 93 36.96 -8.27 14.41
CA ASN A 93 37.46 -7.03 15.00
C ASN A 93 38.59 -6.46 14.13
N VAL A 94 38.32 -5.34 13.46
CA VAL A 94 39.24 -4.77 12.46
C VAL A 94 40.55 -4.29 13.10
N ALA A 95 40.49 -3.72 14.30
CA ALA A 95 41.67 -3.24 15.00
C ALA A 95 42.56 -4.39 15.51
N THR A 96 42.00 -5.31 16.30
CA THR A 96 42.80 -6.30 17.03
C THR A 96 43.23 -7.49 16.16
N GLN A 97 42.46 -7.83 15.13
CA GLN A 97 42.77 -8.98 14.27
C GLN A 97 43.46 -8.58 12.97
N PHE A 98 43.25 -7.35 12.49
CA PHE A 98 43.75 -6.90 11.18
C PHE A 98 44.56 -5.60 11.24
N GLY A 99 44.88 -5.09 12.43
CA GLY A 99 45.73 -3.91 12.61
C GLY A 99 45.16 -2.64 11.99
N GLY A 100 43.83 -2.52 11.87
CA GLY A 100 43.16 -1.37 11.27
C GLY A 100 42.98 -1.46 9.75
N ASN A 101 43.40 -2.56 9.11
CA ASN A 101 43.18 -2.78 7.68
C ASN A 101 41.76 -3.30 7.42
N THR A 102 40.88 -2.40 6.95
CA THR A 102 39.47 -2.71 6.69
C THR A 102 39.29 -3.70 5.55
N GLN A 103 40.08 -3.60 4.47
CA GLN A 103 39.98 -4.50 3.33
C GLN A 103 40.31 -5.94 3.73
N ALA A 104 41.42 -6.14 4.46
CA ALA A 104 41.82 -7.47 4.92
C ALA A 104 40.77 -8.10 5.85
N ALA A 105 40.15 -7.29 6.72
CA ALA A 105 39.05 -7.74 7.57
C ALA A 105 37.81 -8.13 6.74
N LEU A 106 37.45 -7.33 5.74
CA LEU A 106 36.34 -7.60 4.82
C LEU A 106 36.55 -8.89 4.02
N ASP A 107 37.75 -9.10 3.51
CA ASP A 107 38.13 -10.29 2.74
C ASP A 107 38.06 -11.56 3.61
N SER A 108 38.31 -11.43 4.91
CA SER A 108 38.25 -12.55 5.87
C SER A 108 36.83 -13.04 6.17
N LEU A 109 35.80 -12.25 5.88
CA LEU A 109 34.41 -12.65 6.11
C LEU A 109 34.03 -13.85 5.23
N PRO A 110 33.26 -14.82 5.76
CA PRO A 110 32.78 -15.96 4.98
C PRO A 110 31.84 -15.50 3.87
N SER A 111 31.56 -16.39 2.91
CA SER A 111 30.64 -16.13 1.80
C SER A 111 29.22 -15.75 2.23
N SER A 112 28.80 -16.17 3.43
CA SER A 112 27.53 -15.80 4.04
C SER A 112 27.46 -14.34 4.55
N GLY A 113 28.58 -13.61 4.49
CA GLY A 113 28.70 -12.28 5.09
C GLY A 113 29.01 -12.32 6.59
N GLY A 114 28.96 -11.14 7.21
CA GLY A 114 29.36 -10.95 8.59
C GLY A 114 29.39 -9.49 9.03
N THR A 115 29.85 -9.26 10.25
CA THR A 115 29.95 -7.94 10.88
C THR A 115 31.41 -7.57 11.09
N LEU A 116 31.84 -6.48 10.48
CA LEU A 116 33.10 -5.80 10.81
C LEU A 116 32.85 -4.86 11.99
N TYR A 117 33.61 -5.08 13.06
CA TYR A 117 33.56 -4.29 14.29
C TYR A 117 34.75 -3.35 14.39
N PHE A 118 34.46 -2.07 14.59
CA PHE A 118 35.43 -0.98 14.63
C PHE A 118 35.45 -0.34 16.02
N PRO A 119 36.39 -0.72 16.91
CA PRO A 119 36.72 0.08 18.09
C PRO A 119 37.07 1.54 17.72
N ALA A 120 37.20 2.43 18.72
CA ALA A 120 37.71 3.78 18.45
C ALA A 120 39.13 3.70 17.84
N GLY A 121 39.39 4.46 16.78
CA GLY A 121 40.63 4.41 16.02
C GLY A 121 40.45 4.78 14.54
N ASP A 122 41.57 4.82 13.81
CA ASP A 122 41.61 5.15 12.39
C ASP A 122 41.79 3.89 11.54
N TYR A 123 41.04 3.80 10.45
CA TYR A 123 40.93 2.63 9.60
C TYR A 123 41.07 3.00 8.13
N SER A 124 41.61 2.07 7.34
CA SER A 124 41.74 2.25 5.89
C SER A 124 40.39 2.20 5.17
N ASN A 125 40.29 2.85 4.01
CA ASN A 125 39.20 2.62 3.06
C ASN A 125 39.13 1.15 2.58
N PHE A 126 38.06 0.83 1.86
CA PHE A 126 37.81 -0.52 1.33
C PHE A 126 37.05 -0.50 0.00
N THR A 127 37.06 -1.65 -0.67
CA THR A 127 36.26 -1.95 -1.85
C THR A 127 35.43 -3.21 -1.58
N LEU A 128 34.11 -3.06 -1.59
CA LEU A 128 33.14 -4.13 -1.39
C LEU A 128 32.48 -4.48 -2.72
N VAL A 129 32.66 -5.73 -3.18
CA VAL A 129 32.09 -6.21 -4.44
C VAL A 129 31.34 -7.51 -4.23
N GLY A 130 30.05 -7.55 -4.60
CA GLY A 130 29.22 -8.76 -4.69
C GLY A 130 29.02 -9.58 -3.41
N LYS A 131 29.55 -9.13 -2.26
CA LYS A 131 29.43 -9.83 -0.97
C LYS A 131 28.28 -9.25 -0.16
N ASN A 132 27.14 -9.94 -0.21
CA ASN A 132 25.92 -9.58 0.54
C ASN A 132 26.10 -9.74 2.06
N ASN A 133 25.17 -9.15 2.83
CA ASN A 133 25.05 -9.36 4.27
C ASN A 133 26.30 -8.90 5.04
N VAL A 134 26.79 -7.69 4.75
CA VAL A 134 28.01 -7.12 5.36
C VAL A 134 27.67 -5.88 6.16
N HIS A 135 27.95 -5.93 7.47
CA HIS A 135 27.66 -4.86 8.40
C HIS A 135 28.95 -4.24 8.96
N PHE A 136 28.98 -2.94 9.14
CA PHE A 136 30.10 -2.14 9.63
C PHE A 136 29.65 -1.40 10.89
N ILE A 137 30.10 -1.86 12.06
CA ILE A 137 29.60 -1.38 13.36
C ILE A 137 30.74 -0.76 14.17
N GLY A 138 30.65 0.55 14.38
CA GLY A 138 31.63 1.33 15.13
C GLY A 138 31.28 1.57 16.60
N ASN A 139 32.32 1.78 17.40
CA ASN A 139 32.24 2.54 18.64
C ASN A 139 32.45 4.04 18.36
N PRO A 140 31.99 4.94 19.25
CA PRO A 140 32.31 6.35 19.15
C PRO A 140 33.83 6.58 18.97
N GLY A 141 34.20 7.32 17.92
CA GLY A 141 35.59 7.58 17.56
C GLY A 141 36.21 6.61 16.56
N ALA A 142 35.43 5.70 15.95
CA ALA A 142 35.87 4.92 14.80
C ALA A 142 35.81 5.76 13.51
N THR A 143 36.96 5.89 12.84
CA THR A 143 37.10 6.73 11.64
C THR A 143 37.61 5.90 10.46
N ILE A 144 36.86 5.89 9.35
CA ILE A 144 37.33 5.34 8.07
C ILE A 144 37.79 6.50 7.20
N ALA A 145 39.07 6.48 6.81
CA ALA A 145 39.68 7.56 6.03
C ALA A 145 39.62 7.27 4.53
N GLY A 146 39.36 8.31 3.73
CA GLY A 146 39.38 8.28 2.28
C GLY A 146 38.10 7.74 1.63
N THR A 147 38.19 7.50 0.32
CA THR A 147 37.08 7.01 -0.52
C THR A 147 37.00 5.48 -0.48
N SER A 148 35.83 4.93 -0.19
CA SER A 148 35.52 3.51 -0.33
C SER A 148 34.62 3.27 -1.55
N ARG A 149 34.64 2.06 -2.11
CA ARG A 149 33.84 1.69 -3.30
C ARG A 149 32.92 0.52 -2.97
N ILE A 150 31.67 0.58 -3.43
CA ILE A 150 30.66 -0.45 -3.14
C ILE A 150 29.91 -0.79 -4.41
N ALA A 151 30.05 -2.02 -4.87
CA ALA A 151 29.51 -2.49 -6.15
C ALA A 151 28.85 -3.88 -6.07
N GLY A 152 27.80 -4.10 -6.87
CA GLY A 152 27.18 -5.41 -7.08
C GLY A 152 28.12 -6.46 -7.69
N CYS A 153 29.02 -6.02 -8.56
CA CYS A 153 29.93 -6.87 -9.33
C CYS A 153 31.16 -6.06 -9.78
N ASP A 154 32.22 -6.74 -10.22
CA ASP A 154 33.48 -6.08 -10.60
C ASP A 154 33.29 -5.06 -11.72
N THR A 155 32.50 -5.40 -12.75
CA THR A 155 32.19 -4.49 -13.87
C THR A 155 31.53 -3.21 -13.38
N ALA A 156 30.71 -3.29 -12.33
CA ALA A 156 30.01 -2.14 -11.74
C ALA A 156 30.93 -1.14 -11.02
N LEU A 157 32.19 -1.47 -10.74
CA LEU A 157 33.17 -0.52 -10.20
C LEU A 157 33.51 0.62 -11.18
N ASN A 158 33.24 0.42 -12.48
CA ASN A 158 33.37 1.45 -13.50
C ASN A 158 32.02 1.69 -14.15
N TYR A 159 31.48 2.89 -13.97
CA TYR A 159 30.17 3.28 -14.50
C TYR A 159 30.06 3.06 -16.02
N HIS A 160 31.07 3.47 -16.80
CA HIS A 160 31.04 3.38 -18.26
C HIS A 160 31.04 1.91 -18.70
N ASP A 161 31.94 1.11 -18.15
CA ASP A 161 32.06 -0.30 -18.50
C ASP A 161 30.79 -1.07 -18.12
N PHE A 162 30.18 -0.76 -16.97
CA PHE A 162 28.95 -1.37 -16.52
C PHE A 162 27.76 -0.99 -17.39
N SER A 163 27.57 0.30 -17.67
CA SER A 163 26.52 0.77 -18.57
C SER A 163 26.65 0.12 -19.95
N LEU A 164 27.86 0.04 -20.50
CA LEU A 164 28.12 -0.60 -21.78
C LEU A 164 27.82 -2.10 -21.74
N ALA A 165 28.25 -2.82 -20.69
CA ALA A 165 27.99 -4.25 -20.53
C ALA A 165 26.49 -4.55 -20.40
N VAL A 166 25.76 -3.77 -19.59
CA VAL A 166 24.30 -3.87 -19.48
C VAL A 166 23.62 -3.57 -20.82
N THR A 167 24.09 -2.55 -21.55
CA THR A 167 23.58 -2.21 -22.90
C THR A 167 23.78 -3.36 -23.88
N ASN A 168 24.93 -4.01 -23.83
CA ASN A 168 25.26 -5.18 -24.66
C ASN A 168 24.59 -6.47 -24.17
N ARG A 169 23.74 -6.39 -23.13
CA ARG A 169 23.05 -7.53 -22.49
C ARG A 169 24.01 -8.63 -22.05
N ASP A 170 25.18 -8.25 -21.54
CA ASP A 170 26.09 -9.19 -20.88
C ASP A 170 25.36 -9.88 -19.71
N PRO A 171 25.34 -11.22 -19.62
CA PRO A 171 24.55 -11.93 -18.63
C PRO A 171 24.91 -11.60 -17.18
N ASP A 172 26.20 -11.42 -16.89
CA ASP A 172 26.69 -11.15 -15.54
C ASP A 172 26.37 -9.71 -15.14
N ALA A 173 26.53 -8.76 -16.05
CA ALA A 173 26.14 -7.37 -15.84
C ALA A 173 24.61 -7.22 -15.68
N LEU A 174 23.80 -7.92 -16.47
CA LEU A 174 22.34 -7.92 -16.32
C LEU A 174 21.91 -8.52 -14.99
N SER A 175 22.51 -9.64 -14.59
CA SER A 175 22.23 -10.25 -13.29
C SER A 175 22.60 -9.31 -12.16
N CYS A 176 23.77 -8.67 -12.24
CA CYS A 176 24.23 -7.66 -11.29
C CYS A 176 23.31 -6.43 -11.23
N ALA A 177 22.77 -5.98 -12.37
CA ALA A 177 21.84 -4.85 -12.43
C ALA A 177 20.44 -5.18 -11.89
N THR A 178 20.00 -6.45 -12.00
CA THR A 178 18.62 -6.85 -11.72
C THR A 178 18.51 -7.75 -10.48
N THR A 179 18.74 -9.05 -10.66
CA THR A 179 18.40 -10.11 -9.70
C THR A 179 19.40 -10.28 -8.56
N ASN A 180 20.68 -9.96 -8.81
CA ASN A 180 21.81 -10.23 -7.91
C ASN A 180 22.55 -8.94 -7.50
N ARG A 181 21.81 -7.85 -7.31
CA ARG A 181 22.36 -6.62 -6.70
C ARG A 181 22.93 -6.89 -5.32
N LEU A 182 23.95 -6.11 -4.95
CA LEU A 182 24.53 -6.15 -3.61
C LEU A 182 23.47 -5.73 -2.60
N LYS A 183 23.26 -6.54 -1.56
CA LYS A 183 22.23 -6.27 -0.56
C LYS A 183 22.57 -6.58 0.88
N ASN A 184 21.75 -6.00 1.76
CA ASN A 184 21.87 -6.11 3.20
C ASN A 184 23.19 -5.54 3.71
N ILE A 185 23.39 -4.24 3.48
CA ILE A 185 24.59 -3.49 3.84
C ILE A 185 24.25 -2.45 4.92
N TYR A 186 24.90 -2.53 6.08
CA TYR A 186 24.59 -1.64 7.20
C TYR A 186 25.84 -0.95 7.75
N PHE A 187 25.80 0.36 7.91
CA PHE A 187 26.82 1.16 8.60
C PHE A 187 26.22 1.77 9.85
N LYS A 188 26.90 1.64 10.98
CA LYS A 188 26.46 2.25 12.25
C LYS A 188 27.61 2.86 13.03
N ASN A 189 27.45 4.10 13.50
CA ASN A 189 28.41 4.76 14.41
C ASN A 189 29.83 4.91 13.84
N ILE A 190 29.96 5.29 12.57
CA ILE A 190 31.26 5.46 11.90
C ILE A 190 31.40 6.91 11.43
N THR A 191 32.59 7.47 11.62
CA THR A 191 33.01 8.71 10.96
C THR A 191 33.69 8.37 9.65
N PHE A 192 33.21 8.95 8.55
CA PHE A 192 33.88 8.95 7.26
C PHE A 192 34.60 10.29 7.09
N ASP A 193 35.93 10.21 6.98
CA ASP A 193 36.80 11.38 6.92
C ASP A 193 37.54 11.43 5.59
N GLY A 194 37.32 12.49 4.82
CA GLY A 194 37.98 12.67 3.52
C GLY A 194 39.42 13.15 3.59
N GLY A 195 39.95 13.50 4.77
CA GLY A 195 41.33 13.95 4.97
C GLY A 195 41.70 15.23 4.20
N GLY A 196 40.70 15.99 3.73
CA GLY A 196 40.84 17.18 2.89
C GLY A 196 41.14 16.90 1.41
N SER A 197 41.19 15.64 0.99
CA SER A 197 41.60 15.25 -0.38
C SER A 197 40.66 14.26 -1.08
N ALA A 198 39.95 13.41 -0.33
CA ALA A 198 38.96 12.51 -0.89
C ALA A 198 37.71 13.27 -1.34
N LEU A 199 37.10 12.81 -2.43
CA LEU A 199 35.94 13.46 -3.05
C LEU A 199 34.61 13.01 -2.44
N ASP A 200 34.57 11.80 -1.89
CA ASP A 200 33.39 11.11 -1.37
C ASP A 200 33.80 10.09 -0.30
N ALA A 201 32.84 9.67 0.52
CA ALA A 201 32.98 8.51 1.41
C ALA A 201 32.77 7.20 0.64
N PHE A 202 31.75 7.20 -0.23
CA PHE A 202 31.35 6.05 -1.02
C PHE A 202 30.86 6.46 -2.40
N ASP A 203 31.13 5.59 -3.38
CA ASP A 203 30.46 5.57 -4.68
C ASP A 203 29.76 4.21 -4.86
N LEU A 204 28.45 4.26 -5.13
CA LEU A 204 27.53 3.13 -5.07
C LEU A 204 27.09 2.68 -6.47
N HIS A 205 27.22 1.38 -6.75
CA HIS A 205 26.81 0.77 -8.01
C HIS A 205 26.11 -0.57 -7.81
N ALA A 206 24.91 -0.75 -8.40
CA ALA A 206 24.12 -1.98 -8.30
C ALA A 206 23.90 -2.43 -6.83
N VAL A 207 23.49 -1.48 -5.98
CA VAL A 207 23.24 -1.68 -4.55
C VAL A 207 21.74 -1.61 -4.27
N GLN A 208 21.24 -2.56 -3.49
CA GLN A 208 19.87 -2.65 -3.01
C GLN A 208 19.91 -2.87 -1.48
N ASP A 209 19.05 -2.22 -0.70
CA ASP A 209 18.95 -2.45 0.75
C ASP A 209 20.22 -2.07 1.53
N MET A 210 20.49 -0.76 1.60
CA MET A 210 21.60 -0.20 2.36
C MET A 210 21.12 0.84 3.37
N VAL A 211 21.62 0.76 4.61
CA VAL A 211 21.33 1.74 5.67
C VAL A 211 22.63 2.29 6.24
N ILE A 212 22.73 3.62 6.32
CA ILE A 212 23.77 4.34 7.06
C ILE A 212 23.11 5.03 8.25
N ASP A 213 23.55 4.71 9.46
CA ASP A 213 22.89 5.10 10.69
C ASP A 213 23.88 5.71 11.69
N ASN A 214 23.57 6.90 12.18
CA ASN A 214 24.40 7.61 13.15
C ASN A 214 25.87 7.74 12.68
N ALA A 215 26.06 8.13 11.43
CA ALA A 215 27.38 8.36 10.84
C ALA A 215 27.74 9.86 10.82
N THR A 216 29.03 10.16 10.69
CA THR A 216 29.51 11.53 10.47
C THR A 216 30.32 11.59 9.19
N PHE A 217 30.05 12.57 8.33
CA PHE A 217 30.77 12.78 7.08
C PHE A 217 31.50 14.12 7.12
N GLN A 218 32.83 14.10 7.15
CA GLN A 218 33.63 15.32 7.34
C GLN A 218 34.87 15.39 6.45
N ASN A 219 35.42 16.60 6.32
CA ASN A 219 36.72 16.85 5.68
C ASN A 219 36.88 16.33 4.24
N PHE A 220 35.82 16.27 3.45
CA PHE A 220 35.92 15.96 2.01
C PHE A 220 36.35 17.20 1.21
N ALA A 221 37.07 16.96 0.11
CA ALA A 221 37.55 18.01 -0.78
C ALA A 221 36.39 18.70 -1.50
N ASP A 222 36.47 20.02 -1.62
CA ASP A 222 35.56 20.83 -2.43
C ASP A 222 36.15 20.94 -3.86
N TYR A 223 35.59 20.16 -4.80
CA TYR A 223 36.05 20.14 -6.20
C TYR A 223 35.05 20.79 -7.17
N THR A 224 34.48 21.92 -6.75
CA THR A 224 33.39 22.62 -7.47
C THR A 224 33.83 23.54 -8.61
N LEU A 225 35.09 23.47 -9.07
CA LEU A 225 35.57 24.26 -10.21
C LEU A 225 35.21 23.65 -11.56
N ASP A 226 34.81 22.38 -11.59
CA ASP A 226 34.27 21.74 -12.79
C ASP A 226 32.72 21.67 -12.71
N PRO A 227 32.00 22.49 -13.48
CA PRO A 227 30.54 22.50 -13.46
C PRO A 227 29.92 21.20 -14.01
N SER A 228 30.70 20.35 -14.68
CA SER A 228 30.23 19.07 -15.23
C SER A 228 30.15 17.94 -14.21
N LEU A 229 30.73 18.11 -13.01
CA LEU A 229 30.76 17.07 -11.98
C LEU A 229 29.59 17.20 -10.99
N HIS A 230 28.83 16.11 -10.85
CA HIS A 230 27.83 15.92 -9.80
C HIS A 230 28.44 14.97 -8.75
N ILE A 231 28.97 15.52 -7.66
CA ILE A 231 29.64 14.74 -6.60
C ILE A 231 29.04 15.07 -5.23
N GLY A 232 28.67 14.02 -4.51
CA GLY A 232 28.23 14.08 -3.11
C GLY A 232 29.25 13.47 -2.16
N GLN A 233 29.11 13.74 -0.85
CA GLN A 233 29.83 12.97 0.18
C GLN A 233 29.43 11.49 0.12
N ILE A 234 28.20 11.21 -0.32
CA ILE A 234 27.76 9.91 -0.80
C ILE A 234 27.38 10.11 -2.27
N SER A 235 27.98 9.31 -3.14
CA SER A 235 27.69 9.32 -4.58
C SER A 235 27.17 7.96 -5.02
N GLY A 236 26.39 7.91 -6.09
CA GLY A 236 26.04 6.64 -6.72
C GLY A 236 25.17 6.83 -7.95
N ALA A 237 25.52 6.16 -9.04
CA ALA A 237 24.92 6.49 -10.32
C ALA A 237 24.24 5.31 -11.02
N SER A 238 24.25 4.08 -10.49
CA SER A 238 23.74 2.94 -11.27
C SER A 238 22.95 1.93 -10.41
N MET A 239 21.70 1.68 -10.80
CA MET A 239 20.82 0.62 -10.28
C MET A 239 20.67 0.58 -8.75
N LEU A 240 20.36 1.73 -8.14
CA LEU A 240 20.23 1.91 -6.70
C LEU A 240 18.79 1.79 -6.21
N ASP A 241 18.52 0.92 -5.22
CA ASP A 241 17.21 0.82 -4.58
C ASP A 241 17.33 0.76 -3.04
N ASN A 242 16.37 1.36 -2.33
CA ASN A 242 16.25 1.23 -0.87
C ASN A 242 17.53 1.61 -0.09
N ILE A 243 18.10 2.78 -0.42
CA ILE A 243 19.30 3.35 0.22
C ILE A 243 18.88 4.44 1.21
N TRP A 244 19.17 4.25 2.49
CA TRP A 244 18.74 5.16 3.56
C TRP A 244 19.91 5.70 4.37
N VAL A 245 19.90 7.02 4.61
CA VAL A 245 20.80 7.67 5.57
C VAL A 245 19.99 8.28 6.68
N ARG A 246 20.29 7.91 7.92
CA ARG A 246 19.54 8.39 9.08
C ARG A 246 20.40 8.77 10.27
N ASN A 247 19.88 9.69 11.07
CA ASN A 247 20.50 10.16 12.32
C ASN A 247 21.96 10.63 12.14
N SER A 248 22.36 11.02 10.93
CA SER A 248 23.75 11.25 10.56
C SER A 248 24.06 12.74 10.43
N SER A 249 25.34 13.09 10.49
CA SER A 249 25.83 14.47 10.43
C SER A 249 26.70 14.70 9.21
N PHE A 250 26.34 15.70 8.41
CA PHE A 250 27.08 16.14 7.22
C PHE A 250 27.82 17.43 7.52
N LEU A 251 29.15 17.31 7.61
CA LEU A 251 30.10 18.38 7.91
C LEU A 251 31.08 18.62 6.75
N GLY A 252 30.92 17.97 5.60
CA GLY A 252 31.80 18.18 4.43
C GLY A 252 31.46 19.42 3.63
N LYS A 253 32.29 19.72 2.63
CA LYS A 253 32.17 20.92 1.76
C LYS A 253 32.08 20.59 0.25
N THR A 254 31.67 19.37 -0.08
CA THR A 254 31.46 18.90 -1.46
C THR A 254 30.36 19.70 -2.19
N ALA A 255 30.20 19.45 -3.49
CA ALA A 255 29.15 20.09 -4.30
C ALA A 255 27.73 19.80 -3.79
N PHE A 256 27.50 18.57 -3.33
CA PHE A 256 26.29 18.09 -2.66
C PHE A 256 26.61 17.27 -1.41
N SER A 257 25.67 17.10 -0.48
CA SER A 257 25.78 16.09 0.59
C SER A 257 25.61 14.68 0.01
N ILE A 258 24.60 14.51 -0.84
CA ILE A 258 24.35 13.27 -1.59
C ILE A 258 24.08 13.58 -3.06
N TYR A 259 24.64 12.75 -3.93
CA TYR A 259 24.31 12.68 -5.34
C TYR A 259 23.93 11.24 -5.66
N VAL A 260 22.69 11.03 -6.09
CA VAL A 260 22.25 9.71 -6.58
C VAL A 260 21.47 9.82 -7.87
N ASP A 261 21.73 8.89 -8.79
CA ASP A 261 21.11 8.84 -10.11
C ASP A 261 20.23 7.59 -10.27
N GLY A 262 18.96 7.79 -10.63
CA GLY A 262 17.97 6.75 -10.87
C GLY A 262 17.62 5.88 -9.66
N MET A 263 17.67 6.44 -8.44
CA MET A 263 17.40 5.72 -7.20
C MET A 263 15.90 5.58 -6.92
N HIS A 264 15.46 4.37 -6.54
CA HIS A 264 14.09 4.13 -6.08
C HIS A 264 14.00 3.81 -4.58
N GLY A 265 13.07 4.44 -3.86
CA GLY A 265 12.66 4.03 -2.51
C GLY A 265 13.67 4.27 -1.38
N GLY A 266 14.56 5.26 -1.51
CA GLY A 266 15.54 5.60 -0.47
C GLY A 266 15.33 7.00 0.15
N GLY A 267 16.33 7.51 0.86
CA GLY A 267 16.33 8.90 1.29
C GLY A 267 17.01 9.21 2.62
N MET A 268 16.61 10.35 3.20
CA MET A 268 17.29 11.03 4.31
C MET A 268 16.33 11.23 5.50
N ILE A 269 16.65 10.65 6.66
CA ILE A 269 15.81 10.73 7.87
C ILE A 269 16.58 11.32 9.05
N ASN A 270 16.09 12.41 9.65
CA ASN A 270 16.64 12.97 10.89
C ASN A 270 18.16 13.26 10.84
N ASN A 271 18.67 13.68 9.68
CA ASN A 271 20.07 14.07 9.54
C ASN A 271 20.26 15.55 9.86
N THR A 272 21.50 15.93 10.18
CA THR A 272 21.92 17.32 10.35
C THR A 272 22.92 17.69 9.27
N PHE A 273 22.66 18.80 8.59
CA PHE A 273 23.56 19.37 7.58
C PHE A 273 24.06 20.71 8.09
N SER A 274 25.29 20.73 8.61
CA SER A 274 25.84 21.90 9.33
C SER A 274 26.74 22.78 8.47
N ASN A 275 27.18 22.30 7.31
CA ASN A 275 27.95 23.07 6.35
C ASN A 275 27.17 23.22 5.05
N ASN A 276 27.34 24.36 4.39
CA ASN A 276 26.78 24.54 3.06
C ASN A 276 27.64 23.86 2.01
N HIS A 277 26.94 23.36 0.99
CA HIS A 277 27.48 22.79 -0.22
C HIS A 277 27.27 23.77 -1.37
N ARG A 278 28.23 23.92 -2.30
CA ARG A 278 28.19 25.02 -3.28
C ARG A 278 27.02 24.96 -4.27
N ARG A 279 26.43 23.78 -4.52
CA ARG A 279 25.36 23.59 -5.53
C ARG A 279 23.99 23.21 -4.94
N GLY A 280 23.95 22.53 -3.80
CA GLY A 280 22.71 22.13 -3.11
C GLY A 280 22.99 21.04 -2.08
N TYR A 281 22.01 20.62 -1.30
CA TYR A 281 22.21 19.56 -0.32
C TYR A 281 22.02 18.18 -0.95
N LEU A 282 20.85 17.91 -1.52
CA LEU A 282 20.48 16.59 -1.98
C LEU A 282 20.13 16.62 -3.47
N LEU A 283 20.79 15.81 -4.27
CA LEU A 283 20.56 15.72 -5.72
C LEU A 283 20.14 14.29 -6.10
N PHE A 284 18.93 14.17 -6.64
CA PHE A 284 18.35 12.93 -7.13
C PHE A 284 18.00 13.06 -8.62
N LEU A 285 18.66 12.29 -9.49
CA LEU A 285 18.49 12.42 -10.94
C LEU A 285 17.82 11.21 -11.58
N THR A 286 17.52 11.35 -12.88
CA THR A 286 17.12 10.25 -13.77
C THR A 286 18.32 9.77 -14.57
N ASN A 287 18.55 8.46 -14.51
CA ASN A 287 19.58 7.78 -15.24
C ASN A 287 19.01 7.15 -16.54
N ASP A 288 19.25 7.81 -17.67
CA ASP A 288 18.88 7.25 -18.98
C ASP A 288 19.73 6.02 -19.34
N ASP A 289 21.01 5.99 -18.99
CA ASP A 289 21.93 4.91 -19.35
C ASP A 289 21.47 3.55 -18.81
N PHE A 290 20.79 3.54 -17.66
CA PHE A 290 20.24 2.35 -17.02
C PHE A 290 18.72 2.20 -17.18
N THR A 291 18.04 3.12 -17.86
CA THR A 291 16.64 2.93 -18.26
C THR A 291 16.59 2.04 -19.50
N LYS A 292 16.23 0.77 -19.30
CA LYS A 292 16.28 -0.28 -20.34
C LYS A 292 15.14 -1.28 -20.16
N ASP A 293 14.68 -1.86 -21.27
CA ASP A 293 13.76 -3.00 -21.26
C ASP A 293 14.55 -4.26 -20.88
N TYR A 294 14.66 -4.49 -19.58
CA TYR A 294 15.45 -5.56 -19.00
C TYR A 294 14.78 -6.92 -19.23
N ASN A 295 13.45 -6.97 -19.20
CA ASN A 295 12.70 -8.22 -19.39
C ASN A 295 12.46 -8.56 -20.88
N GLY A 296 12.70 -7.63 -21.80
CA GLY A 296 12.59 -7.81 -23.25
C GLY A 296 11.15 -7.85 -23.76
N ASN A 297 10.18 -7.29 -23.03
CA ASN A 297 8.76 -7.33 -23.38
C ASN A 297 8.36 -6.22 -24.37
N GLY A 298 9.26 -5.31 -24.72
CA GLY A 298 9.04 -4.21 -25.65
C GLY A 298 8.39 -2.95 -25.04
N SER A 299 8.19 -2.89 -23.72
CA SER A 299 7.70 -1.71 -23.01
C SER A 299 8.52 -1.42 -21.76
N PHE A 300 8.65 -0.15 -21.38
CA PHE A 300 9.31 0.21 -20.13
C PHE A 300 8.35 0.11 -18.95
N GLU A 301 8.64 -0.76 -18.00
CA GLU A 301 7.93 -0.87 -16.73
C GLU A 301 8.50 0.10 -15.68
N ASP A 302 7.73 0.42 -14.63
CA ASP A 302 8.11 1.45 -13.66
C ASP A 302 9.45 1.20 -12.94
N TRP A 303 9.83 -0.05 -12.75
CA TRP A 303 11.09 -0.44 -12.12
C TRP A 303 12.28 -0.39 -13.09
N GLU A 304 12.02 -0.52 -14.40
CA GLU A 304 12.98 -0.44 -15.50
C GLU A 304 13.35 1.01 -15.83
N VAL A 305 12.43 1.93 -15.57
CA VAL A 305 12.59 3.37 -15.71
C VAL A 305 13.34 3.94 -14.53
N ARG A 306 14.63 4.20 -14.69
CA ARG A 306 15.53 4.63 -13.61
C ARG A 306 15.50 6.15 -13.41
N SER A 307 14.30 6.69 -13.13
CA SER A 307 14.14 8.06 -12.64
C SER A 307 14.17 8.12 -11.11
N ALA A 308 14.36 9.30 -10.50
CA ALA A 308 14.27 9.39 -9.05
C ALA A 308 12.81 9.15 -8.60
N LYS A 309 12.52 8.00 -7.95
CA LYS A 309 11.15 7.65 -7.52
C LYS A 309 11.07 7.24 -6.05
N TYR A 310 10.00 7.64 -5.36
CA TYR A 310 9.73 7.26 -3.97
C TYR A 310 10.86 7.62 -2.99
N ASN A 311 11.61 8.68 -3.28
CA ASN A 311 12.67 9.15 -2.39
C ASN A 311 12.10 10.10 -1.33
N VAL A 312 12.52 9.92 -0.08
CA VAL A 312 11.96 10.65 1.07
C VAL A 312 13.03 11.45 1.82
N VAL A 313 12.79 12.76 1.97
CA VAL A 313 13.60 13.67 2.77
C VAL A 313 12.77 14.12 3.97
N TYR A 314 12.97 13.46 5.11
CA TYR A 314 12.11 13.60 6.30
C TYR A 314 12.86 14.01 7.56
N GLY A 315 12.33 15.01 8.27
CA GLY A 315 12.77 15.35 9.63
C GLY A 315 14.21 15.86 9.76
N ASN A 316 14.84 16.25 8.65
CA ASN A 316 16.22 16.71 8.65
C ASN A 316 16.34 18.17 9.12
N THR A 317 17.52 18.54 9.61
CA THR A 317 17.87 19.91 9.98
C THR A 317 18.97 20.44 9.07
N PHE A 318 18.69 21.54 8.37
CA PHE A 318 19.62 22.25 7.50
C PHE A 318 20.05 23.55 8.18
N ASP A 319 21.29 23.57 8.67
CA ASP A 319 21.86 24.65 9.49
C ASP A 319 23.15 25.27 8.92
N GLY A 320 23.48 24.98 7.65
CA GLY A 320 24.63 25.58 6.99
C GLY A 320 24.47 27.10 6.77
N GLY A 321 25.54 27.87 7.01
CA GLY A 321 25.55 29.35 7.13
C GLY A 321 25.23 30.19 5.87
N LEU A 322 25.71 31.44 5.77
CA LEU A 322 25.35 32.38 4.66
C LEU A 322 26.49 32.67 3.67
N LYS A 323 27.60 31.92 3.73
CA LYS A 323 28.83 32.24 2.99
C LYS A 323 29.46 31.01 2.36
N ASN A 324 29.99 31.17 1.15
CA ASN A 324 30.92 30.23 0.54
C ASN A 324 32.24 30.17 1.35
N TYR A 325 33.12 29.19 1.06
CA TYR A 325 34.41 29.06 1.74
C TYR A 325 35.34 30.29 1.54
N ASP A 326 35.09 31.08 0.50
CA ASP A 326 35.80 32.33 0.18
C ASP A 326 35.16 33.57 0.84
N GLY A 327 34.08 33.40 1.61
CA GLY A 327 33.37 34.47 2.31
C GLY A 327 32.32 35.21 1.48
N SER A 328 32.14 34.87 0.20
CA SER A 328 31.10 35.47 -0.67
C SER A 328 29.69 35.03 -0.26
N PRO A 329 28.67 35.89 -0.40
CA PRO A 329 27.28 35.52 -0.14
C PRO A 329 26.82 34.50 -1.17
N VAL A 330 26.07 33.51 -0.72
CA VAL A 330 25.65 32.43 -1.59
C VAL A 330 24.32 32.80 -2.24
N THR A 331 24.26 32.68 -3.56
CA THR A 331 23.15 33.20 -4.37
C THR A 331 22.08 32.15 -4.69
N SER A 332 22.36 30.85 -4.52
CA SER A 332 21.34 29.82 -4.73
C SER A 332 21.57 28.52 -3.93
N TYR A 333 20.58 28.08 -3.16
CA TYR A 333 20.62 26.78 -2.47
C TYR A 333 19.31 26.02 -2.58
N GLU A 334 19.42 24.76 -2.93
CA GLU A 334 18.30 23.83 -3.04
C GLU A 334 18.44 22.77 -1.95
N ILE A 335 17.37 22.53 -1.19
CA ILE A 335 17.38 21.47 -0.18
C ILE A 335 17.37 20.12 -0.87
N ALA A 336 16.46 19.90 -1.81
CA ALA A 336 16.42 18.69 -2.61
C ALA A 336 16.03 19.00 -4.05
N ALA A 337 16.87 18.57 -4.99
CA ALA A 337 16.62 18.65 -6.42
C ALA A 337 16.30 17.25 -6.96
N PHE A 338 15.27 17.16 -7.80
CA PHE A 338 14.76 15.93 -8.36
C PHE A 338 14.58 16.03 -9.87
N THR A 339 15.05 15.02 -10.58
CA THR A 339 14.54 14.65 -11.90
C THR A 339 13.84 13.30 -11.73
N GLY A 340 12.51 13.32 -11.61
CA GLY A 340 11.75 12.11 -11.24
C GLY A 340 10.33 12.35 -10.74
N ALA A 341 9.71 11.31 -10.19
CA ALA A 341 8.28 11.26 -9.84
C ALA A 341 8.07 10.74 -8.41
N ASN A 342 6.94 11.06 -7.79
CA ASN A 342 6.55 10.52 -6.48
C ASN A 342 7.64 10.67 -5.41
N ASN A 343 8.30 11.84 -5.31
CA ASN A 343 9.26 12.14 -4.25
C ASN A 343 8.63 12.99 -3.15
N LEU A 344 9.10 12.85 -1.91
CA LEU A 344 8.53 13.51 -0.73
C LEU A 344 9.59 14.27 0.07
N VAL A 345 9.39 15.58 0.24
CA VAL A 345 10.18 16.41 1.18
C VAL A 345 9.27 16.89 2.29
N MET A 346 9.47 16.34 3.49
CA MET A 346 8.50 16.51 4.59
C MET A 346 9.14 16.82 5.94
N GLY A 347 8.56 17.78 6.68
CA GLY A 347 8.87 17.96 8.10
C GLY A 347 10.30 18.40 8.40
N ASN A 348 11.00 19.00 7.44
CA ASN A 348 12.38 19.44 7.63
C ASN A 348 12.45 20.83 8.27
N ILE A 349 13.52 21.08 9.04
CA ILE A 349 13.83 22.39 9.62
C ILE A 349 14.96 23.03 8.82
N ILE A 350 14.73 24.23 8.31
CA ILE A 350 15.71 24.98 7.52
C ILE A 350 15.94 26.31 8.22
N THR A 351 17.12 26.49 8.83
CA THR A 351 17.38 27.64 9.70
C THR A 351 17.78 28.89 8.91
N ASN A 352 18.52 28.71 7.82
CA ASN A 352 19.03 29.78 6.97
C ASN A 352 18.23 29.93 5.67
N ARG A 353 18.41 31.06 4.98
CA ARG A 353 17.69 31.34 3.73
C ARG A 353 18.17 30.41 2.62
N VAL A 354 17.24 29.79 1.90
CA VAL A 354 17.51 28.96 0.71
C VAL A 354 16.76 29.50 -0.51
N THR A 355 17.10 29.02 -1.71
CA THR A 355 16.33 29.31 -2.92
C THR A 355 15.03 28.56 -2.90
N ASN A 356 15.10 27.22 -2.86
CA ASN A 356 13.95 26.36 -2.92
C ASN A 356 14.09 25.16 -1.96
N ILE A 357 12.95 24.64 -1.48
CA ILE A 357 12.92 23.40 -0.68
C ILE A 357 12.93 22.20 -1.61
N GLY A 358 12.16 22.26 -2.70
CA GLY A 358 12.20 21.28 -3.77
C GLY A 358 12.43 21.95 -5.13
N ALA A 359 13.36 21.43 -5.92
CA ALA A 359 13.49 21.74 -7.33
C ALA A 359 13.15 20.49 -8.16
N PHE A 360 12.30 20.65 -9.18
CA PHE A 360 11.86 19.57 -10.05
C PHE A 360 12.20 19.91 -11.50
N ASP A 361 13.21 19.25 -12.02
CA ASP A 361 13.74 19.51 -13.35
C ASP A 361 13.20 18.49 -14.35
N ALA A 362 12.56 18.99 -15.41
CA ALA A 362 12.14 18.20 -16.55
C ALA A 362 13.32 17.99 -17.52
N LYS A 363 13.31 16.87 -18.24
CA LYS A 363 14.28 16.58 -19.29
C LYS A 363 13.66 15.78 -20.42
N THR A 364 14.31 15.80 -21.58
CA THR A 364 14.01 14.86 -22.66
C THR A 364 14.56 13.48 -22.34
N ALA A 365 13.82 12.43 -22.69
CA ALA A 365 14.33 11.07 -22.57
C ALA A 365 15.38 10.79 -23.64
N LEU A 366 16.54 10.27 -23.22
CA LEU A 366 17.65 9.95 -24.13
C LEU A 366 17.67 8.47 -24.53
N VAL A 367 16.76 7.66 -23.97
CA VAL A 367 16.66 6.21 -24.22
C VAL A 367 16.17 5.88 -25.63
N ASN A 368 15.19 6.63 -26.13
CA ASN A 368 14.73 6.65 -27.53
C ASN A 368 13.88 7.90 -27.77
N ASP A 369 13.53 8.19 -29.03
CA ASP A 369 12.82 9.39 -29.46
C ASP A 369 11.28 9.33 -29.31
N THR A 370 10.74 8.20 -28.83
CA THR A 370 9.30 7.97 -28.64
C THR A 370 8.87 7.93 -27.17
N TYR A 371 9.79 7.62 -26.26
CA TYR A 371 9.49 7.48 -24.84
C TYR A 371 9.52 8.83 -24.14
N THR A 372 8.49 9.10 -23.34
CA THR A 372 8.35 10.34 -22.59
C THR A 372 8.25 10.03 -21.10
N TYR A 373 9.08 10.69 -20.29
CA TYR A 373 8.99 10.57 -18.84
C TYR A 373 7.74 11.26 -18.27
N SER A 374 7.17 10.70 -17.20
CA SER A 374 6.11 11.32 -16.40
C SER A 374 6.61 11.60 -14.99
N TYR A 375 6.82 12.87 -14.67
CA TYR A 375 7.33 13.36 -13.40
C TYR A 375 6.20 13.96 -12.55
N TYR A 376 5.28 13.08 -12.16
CA TYR A 376 4.09 13.41 -11.38
C TYR A 376 4.22 13.08 -9.90
N GLY A 377 3.35 13.66 -9.07
CA GLY A 377 3.14 13.21 -7.69
C GLY A 377 4.25 13.61 -6.72
N ASN A 378 5.11 14.58 -7.09
CA ASN A 378 6.13 15.11 -6.19
C ASN A 378 5.50 16.03 -5.12
N LYS A 379 5.98 15.96 -3.87
CA LYS A 379 5.32 16.59 -2.71
C LYS A 379 6.28 17.31 -1.78
N ILE A 380 5.94 18.54 -1.40
CA ILE A 380 6.66 19.37 -0.41
C ILE A 380 5.69 19.71 0.72
N ILE A 381 5.86 19.10 1.89
CA ILE A 381 4.84 19.11 2.95
C ILE A 381 5.40 19.46 4.32
N ALA A 382 4.75 20.37 5.05
CA ALA A 382 5.01 20.63 6.46
C ALA A 382 6.48 20.98 6.82
N ASN A 383 7.24 21.57 5.90
CA ASN A 383 8.60 22.03 6.17
C ASN A 383 8.60 23.40 6.87
N ASP A 384 9.58 23.66 7.74
CA ASP A 384 9.75 24.90 8.50
C ASP A 384 11.04 25.64 8.08
N ALA A 385 10.92 26.56 7.13
CA ALA A 385 11.99 27.40 6.61
C ALA A 385 12.10 28.74 7.35
N ARG A 386 12.77 28.71 8.50
CA ARG A 386 12.96 29.85 9.42
C ARG A 386 13.79 30.98 8.82
N GLY A 387 14.71 30.67 7.91
CA GLY A 387 15.49 31.68 7.18
C GLY A 387 14.79 32.26 5.94
N GLY A 388 13.64 31.68 5.57
CA GLY A 388 12.89 32.01 4.36
C GLY A 388 13.40 31.29 3.12
N VAL A 389 12.64 31.45 2.03
CA VAL A 389 12.90 30.85 0.73
C VAL A 389 12.76 31.91 -0.38
N SER A 390 13.24 31.62 -1.59
CA SER A 390 12.69 32.28 -2.79
C SER A 390 11.37 31.62 -3.16
N TYR A 391 11.34 30.29 -3.22
CA TYR A 391 10.17 29.46 -3.54
C TYR A 391 10.09 28.24 -2.61
N LEU A 392 8.92 27.71 -2.28
CA LEU A 392 8.86 26.38 -1.62
C LEU A 392 9.19 25.29 -2.64
N MET A 393 8.66 25.42 -3.85
CA MET A 393 8.92 24.53 -4.98
C MET A 393 9.35 25.32 -6.21
N GLU A 394 10.26 24.78 -6.99
CA GLU A 394 10.61 25.25 -8.33
C GLU A 394 10.38 24.11 -9.34
N ILE A 395 9.77 24.44 -10.48
CA ILE A 395 9.62 23.52 -11.61
C ILE A 395 10.31 24.12 -12.82
N ASN A 396 11.34 23.44 -13.32
CA ASN A 396 12.04 23.83 -14.53
C ASN A 396 11.63 22.92 -15.68
N GLY A 397 11.03 23.52 -16.71
CA GLY A 397 10.62 22.82 -17.92
C GLY A 397 11.76 22.35 -18.84
N GLY A 398 13.03 22.41 -18.41
CA GLY A 398 14.23 22.01 -19.14
C GLY A 398 14.46 22.71 -20.50
N THR A 399 15.59 22.47 -21.16
CA THR A 399 15.88 23.07 -22.48
C THR A 399 15.38 22.18 -23.62
N CYS A 400 14.67 22.74 -24.60
CA CYS A 400 14.22 22.06 -25.82
C CYS A 400 15.38 21.71 -26.78
N PRO A 401 15.81 20.44 -26.90
CA PRO A 401 16.81 20.07 -27.89
C PRO A 401 16.16 20.09 -29.28
N SER A 402 16.87 20.59 -30.29
CA SER A 402 16.32 20.70 -31.66
C SER A 402 15.99 19.33 -32.24
N GLY A 403 14.74 19.11 -32.65
CA GLY A 403 14.31 17.89 -33.34
C GLY A 403 13.81 16.75 -32.45
N GLN A 404 13.64 16.97 -31.14
CA GLN A 404 13.08 15.99 -30.21
C GLN A 404 11.67 16.41 -29.75
N ASN A 405 10.71 15.46 -29.77
CA ASN A 405 9.30 15.69 -29.38
C ASN A 405 8.88 14.92 -28.11
N ASN A 406 9.78 14.17 -27.49
CA ASN A 406 9.53 13.26 -26.37
C ASN A 406 9.92 13.89 -25.01
N PHE A 407 9.51 15.14 -24.81
CA PHE A 407 9.87 15.90 -23.62
C PHE A 407 9.01 15.51 -22.42
N ALA A 408 9.61 15.38 -21.22
CA ALA A 408 8.91 14.92 -20.03
C ALA A 408 7.66 15.75 -19.68
N HIS A 409 6.63 15.05 -19.21
CA HIS A 409 5.50 15.68 -18.56
C HIS A 409 5.81 15.89 -17.08
N VAL A 410 5.49 17.08 -16.55
CA VAL A 410 5.68 17.45 -15.14
C VAL A 410 4.36 17.95 -14.56
N GLY A 411 4.13 17.76 -13.26
CA GLY A 411 2.90 18.26 -12.65
C GLY A 411 2.31 17.34 -11.59
N LYS A 412 1.01 17.46 -11.36
CA LYS A 412 0.23 16.74 -10.34
C LYS A 412 0.94 16.73 -8.98
N TYR A 413 1.59 17.85 -8.65
CA TYR A 413 2.41 17.98 -7.45
C TYR A 413 1.58 18.55 -6.29
N GLU A 414 2.12 18.43 -5.07
CA GLU A 414 1.49 18.99 -3.88
C GLU A 414 2.46 19.85 -3.06
N ILE A 415 2.02 21.05 -2.68
CA ILE A 415 2.73 21.94 -1.76
C ILE A 415 1.78 22.27 -0.61
N LYS A 416 1.99 21.64 0.54
CA LYS A 416 1.03 21.70 1.66
C LYS A 416 1.66 22.09 2.98
N ASN A 417 1.00 22.97 3.72
CA ASN A 417 1.28 23.23 5.14
C ASN A 417 2.72 23.63 5.48
N ASN A 418 3.49 24.17 4.53
CA ASN A 418 4.85 24.63 4.78
C ASN A 418 4.84 26.01 5.42
N ARG A 419 5.86 26.30 6.22
CA ARG A 419 6.10 27.60 6.85
C ARG A 419 7.41 28.16 6.34
N ALA A 420 7.43 29.43 5.96
CA ALA A 420 8.66 30.13 5.62
C ALA A 420 8.68 31.56 6.18
N ALA A 421 9.84 32.07 6.61
CA ALA A 421 9.92 33.45 7.10
C ALA A 421 9.68 34.50 6.00
N SER A 422 10.00 34.20 4.76
CA SER A 422 9.71 35.01 3.56
C SER A 422 9.78 34.12 2.33
N GLY A 423 9.24 34.56 1.19
CA GLY A 423 9.31 33.83 -0.08
C GLY A 423 7.97 33.72 -0.79
N GLN A 424 7.92 32.84 -1.79
CA GLN A 424 6.73 32.50 -2.56
C GLN A 424 6.50 30.98 -2.52
N THR A 425 5.30 30.54 -2.88
CA THR A 425 4.98 29.11 -2.86
C THR A 425 5.67 28.35 -3.97
N ILE A 426 5.57 28.83 -5.21
CA ILE A 426 6.09 28.13 -6.36
C ILE A 426 6.57 29.11 -7.43
N VAL A 427 7.59 28.70 -8.19
CA VAL A 427 7.88 29.23 -9.52
C VAL A 427 7.80 28.10 -10.54
N GLU A 428 7.09 28.38 -11.63
CA GLU A 428 6.96 27.50 -12.77
C GLU A 428 7.68 28.15 -13.94
N ASN A 429 8.73 27.51 -14.45
CA ASN A 429 9.49 27.96 -15.62
C ASN A 429 9.22 27.00 -16.80
N PRO A 430 8.00 26.97 -17.36
CA PRO A 430 7.69 26.10 -18.48
C PRO A 430 8.48 26.53 -19.72
N THR A 431 8.91 25.57 -20.52
CA THR A 431 9.45 25.84 -21.86
C THR A 431 8.43 25.47 -22.92
N GLY A 432 8.69 25.83 -24.18
CA GLY A 432 7.80 25.50 -25.29
C GLY A 432 7.59 24.00 -25.54
N CYS A 433 8.35 23.13 -24.86
CA CYS A 433 8.30 21.68 -25.01
C CYS A 433 7.73 20.93 -23.79
N SER A 434 7.59 21.60 -22.64
CA SER A 434 7.12 20.99 -21.40
C SER A 434 5.77 21.58 -20.96
N SER A 435 4.73 20.75 -20.85
CA SER A 435 3.49 21.15 -20.17
C SER A 435 3.59 20.86 -18.66
N ILE A 436 3.13 21.82 -17.85
CA ILE A 436 2.89 21.60 -16.42
C ILE A 436 1.42 21.18 -16.27
N GLU A 437 1.20 19.95 -15.83
CA GLU A 437 -0.10 19.28 -15.85
C GLU A 437 -0.76 19.24 -14.47
N GLY A 438 -2.08 19.42 -14.44
CA GLY A 438 -2.87 19.42 -13.22
C GLY A 438 -3.64 18.13 -12.95
N PRO A 439 -4.39 18.07 -11.83
CA PRO A 439 -4.51 19.14 -10.83
C PRO A 439 -3.28 19.24 -9.93
N ASN A 440 -2.71 20.44 -9.84
CA ASN A 440 -1.66 20.78 -8.87
C ASN A 440 -2.30 21.31 -7.60
N VAL A 441 -1.82 20.87 -6.44
CA VAL A 441 -2.42 21.24 -5.15
C VAL A 441 -1.47 22.14 -4.37
N VAL A 442 -1.92 23.36 -4.12
CA VAL A 442 -1.20 24.32 -3.27
C VAL A 442 -2.14 24.76 -2.15
N ASN A 443 -1.85 24.38 -0.90
CA ASN A 443 -2.76 24.66 0.21
C ASN A 443 -2.04 24.83 1.55
N GLY A 444 -2.56 25.66 2.45
CA GLY A 444 -2.12 25.74 3.85
C GLY A 444 -0.69 26.28 4.09
N ASN A 445 0.01 26.76 3.06
CA ASN A 445 1.35 27.31 3.21
C ASN A 445 1.30 28.73 3.80
N CYS A 446 2.27 29.06 4.66
CA CYS A 446 2.31 30.34 5.36
C CYS A 446 3.67 31.04 5.24
N PHE A 447 3.64 32.35 5.02
CA PHE A 447 4.83 33.22 4.97
C PHE A 447 4.79 34.34 6.02
N GLY A 448 5.94 34.64 6.63
CA GLY A 448 6.11 35.80 7.51
C GLY A 448 5.98 35.52 9.00
N THR A 449 6.00 36.59 9.80
CA THR A 449 6.06 36.52 11.28
C THR A 449 4.77 36.08 11.95
N ASN A 450 3.64 36.11 11.22
CA ASN A 450 2.32 35.74 11.73
C ASN A 450 1.98 34.26 11.51
N CYS A 451 2.92 33.47 10.99
CA CYS A 451 2.70 32.04 10.85
C CYS A 451 2.66 31.39 12.24
N PRO A 452 1.54 30.71 12.60
CA PRO A 452 1.47 29.99 13.86
C PRO A 452 2.66 29.04 13.97
N ALA A 453 3.26 28.97 15.16
CA ALA A 453 4.34 28.02 15.41
C ALA A 453 3.85 26.61 15.06
N PRO A 454 4.71 25.74 14.48
CA PRO A 454 4.31 24.39 14.18
C PRO A 454 3.73 23.72 15.43
N SER A 455 2.59 23.05 15.26
CA SER A 455 2.25 21.96 16.17
C SER A 455 3.48 21.06 16.30
N SER A 456 3.90 20.74 17.52
CA SER A 456 5.01 19.80 17.77
C SER A 456 4.69 18.35 17.35
N ASP A 457 3.54 18.16 16.70
CA ASP A 457 3.10 16.95 16.05
C ASP A 457 2.83 17.28 14.58
N PRO A 458 3.56 16.70 13.60
CA PRO A 458 3.27 16.88 12.17
C PRO A 458 2.05 16.04 11.76
N THR A 459 1.07 15.91 12.65
CA THR A 459 -0.21 15.29 12.35
C THR A 459 -1.09 16.30 11.62
N PRO A 460 -1.74 15.92 10.51
CA PRO A 460 -2.92 16.62 10.04
C PRO A 460 -3.92 16.73 11.20
N SER A 461 -4.43 17.93 11.44
CA SER A 461 -5.47 18.19 12.44
C SER A 461 -6.60 17.14 12.34
N SER A 462 -6.84 16.50 13.49
CA SER A 462 -7.76 15.40 13.80
C SER A 462 -9.13 15.44 13.10
N ASN A 463 -9.54 14.33 12.47
CA ASN A 463 -10.34 13.29 13.16
C ASN A 463 -10.55 12.05 12.24
N PRO A 464 -9.86 10.93 12.50
CA PRO A 464 -10.48 9.62 12.31
C PRO A 464 -10.30 8.74 13.56
N THR A 465 -11.43 8.17 13.97
CA THR A 465 -11.60 7.22 15.07
C THR A 465 -10.70 5.99 14.89
N GLN A 466 -9.90 5.68 15.92
CA GLN A 466 -8.99 4.51 15.95
C GLN A 466 -9.77 3.18 15.93
N THR A 467 -9.26 2.18 15.20
CA THR A 467 -9.64 0.75 15.27
C THR A 467 -8.35 -0.10 15.10
N PRO A 468 -8.20 -1.24 15.79
CA PRO A 468 -6.89 -1.76 16.24
C PRO A 468 -6.11 -2.63 15.23
N ILE A 469 -4.79 -2.67 15.45
CA ILE A 469 -3.74 -3.39 14.71
C ILE A 469 -3.71 -4.89 15.12
N PRO A 470 -3.66 -5.86 14.18
CA PRO A 470 -3.50 -7.29 14.50
C PRO A 470 -2.04 -7.75 14.67
N THR A 471 -1.84 -8.73 15.56
CA THR A 471 -0.58 -9.37 15.96
C THR A 471 -0.07 -10.41 14.95
N PRO A 472 1.26 -10.53 14.71
CA PRO A 472 1.84 -11.55 13.81
C PRO A 472 1.77 -12.98 14.39
N THR A 473 1.51 -13.97 13.53
CA THR A 473 1.51 -15.43 13.86
C THR A 473 2.70 -16.12 13.15
N PRO A 474 3.40 -17.08 13.81
CA PRO A 474 4.71 -17.58 13.38
C PRO A 474 4.69 -18.60 12.23
N SER A 475 5.82 -18.66 11.53
CA SER A 475 6.15 -19.55 10.42
C SER A 475 6.26 -21.03 10.86
N PRO A 476 5.65 -22.01 10.15
CA PRO A 476 5.80 -23.42 10.46
C PRO A 476 6.97 -24.10 9.72
N THR A 477 7.73 -24.89 10.47
CA THR A 477 8.82 -25.80 10.05
C THR A 477 8.30 -26.96 9.15
N PRO A 478 9.09 -27.52 8.21
CA PRO A 478 8.62 -28.49 7.23
C PRO A 478 8.60 -29.92 7.79
N ALA A 479 7.54 -30.69 7.48
CA ALA A 479 7.54 -32.14 7.70
C ALA A 479 6.74 -32.91 6.64
N GLY A 480 7.43 -33.86 5.98
CA GLY A 480 6.92 -35.16 5.55
C GLY A 480 6.04 -35.23 4.29
N SER A 481 6.62 -35.71 3.19
CA SER A 481 5.89 -36.18 2.01
C SER A 481 5.11 -37.49 2.30
N PRO A 482 3.87 -37.60 1.80
CA PRO A 482 3.41 -38.87 1.23
C PRO A 482 2.78 -38.72 -0.17
N THR A 483 2.93 -39.81 -0.93
CA THR A 483 2.53 -40.13 -2.31
C THR A 483 1.04 -39.92 -2.70
N PRO A 484 0.71 -39.90 -4.02
CA PRO A 484 -0.36 -39.09 -4.63
C PRO A 484 -1.74 -39.76 -4.73
N VAL A 485 -2.80 -38.93 -4.74
CA VAL A 485 -4.21 -39.26 -5.10
C VAL A 485 -4.81 -38.05 -5.86
N PRO A 486 -5.65 -38.22 -6.91
CA PRO A 486 -5.66 -37.33 -8.10
C PRO A 486 -6.56 -36.09 -8.05
N SER A 487 -6.07 -35.06 -8.77
CA SER A 487 -6.65 -33.83 -9.35
C SER A 487 -7.84 -33.12 -8.68
N ASN A 488 -7.57 -31.93 -8.13
CA ASN A 488 -8.52 -30.81 -8.10
C ASN A 488 -7.77 -29.51 -8.43
N ASN A 489 -8.38 -28.68 -9.29
CA ASN A 489 -7.83 -27.51 -9.96
C ASN A 489 -7.02 -26.56 -9.06
N ALA A 490 -5.72 -26.43 -9.32
CA ALA A 490 -4.83 -25.46 -8.67
C ALA A 490 -4.98 -24.01 -9.19
N ASN A 491 -5.91 -23.75 -10.13
CA ASN A 491 -6.05 -22.47 -10.85
C ASN A 491 -7.46 -21.83 -10.78
N ALA A 492 -8.33 -22.23 -9.83
CA ALA A 492 -9.66 -21.64 -9.73
C ALA A 492 -9.62 -20.35 -8.90
N ASN A 493 -9.70 -19.18 -9.55
CA ASN A 493 -9.86 -17.88 -8.91
C ASN A 493 -11.35 -17.54 -8.74
N PHE A 494 -11.73 -16.88 -7.65
CA PHE A 494 -13.08 -16.30 -7.51
C PHE A 494 -13.18 -15.14 -8.51
N PRO A 495 -14.09 -15.19 -9.51
CA PRO A 495 -14.23 -14.12 -10.49
C PRO A 495 -14.67 -12.83 -9.81
N ILE A 496 -13.79 -11.83 -9.82
CA ILE A 496 -14.11 -10.49 -9.36
C ILE A 496 -13.61 -9.47 -10.36
N GLY A 497 -14.50 -8.58 -10.80
CA GLY A 497 -14.13 -7.55 -11.77
C GLY A 497 -15.30 -6.75 -12.26
N VAL A 498 -15.42 -6.54 -13.57
CA VAL A 498 -16.39 -5.59 -14.14
C VAL A 498 -17.33 -6.25 -15.15
N PHE A 499 -18.53 -5.70 -15.25
CA PHE A 499 -19.36 -5.87 -16.44
C PHE A 499 -19.09 -4.70 -17.37
N GLU A 500 -18.75 -4.95 -18.64
CA GLU A 500 -18.32 -3.92 -19.58
C GLU A 500 -18.95 -4.10 -20.97
N ASP A 501 -19.13 -3.01 -21.71
CA ASP A 501 -19.53 -3.04 -23.11
C ASP A 501 -18.29 -3.28 -23.97
N GLY A 502 -18.32 -4.38 -24.74
CA GLY A 502 -17.25 -4.76 -25.66
C GLY A 502 -16.94 -3.70 -26.71
N ASN A 503 -17.91 -2.82 -27.04
CA ASN A 503 -17.71 -1.71 -27.95
C ASN A 503 -16.78 -0.62 -27.39
N MET A 504 -16.60 -0.55 -26.07
CA MET A 504 -15.63 0.39 -25.46
C MET A 504 -14.19 -0.03 -25.70
N VAL A 505 -13.97 -1.34 -25.90
CA VAL A 505 -12.65 -1.90 -26.21
C VAL A 505 -12.46 -2.02 -27.72
N TRP A 506 -13.53 -2.32 -28.47
CA TRP A 506 -13.56 -2.33 -29.94
C TRP A 506 -12.48 -3.20 -30.62
N GLY A 507 -12.09 -4.31 -29.99
CA GLY A 507 -11.01 -5.16 -30.49
C GLY A 507 -9.61 -4.53 -30.42
N GLU A 508 -9.48 -3.35 -29.82
CA GLU A 508 -8.20 -2.65 -29.69
C GLU A 508 -7.36 -3.27 -28.57
N ILE A 509 -6.30 -3.99 -28.98
CA ILE A 509 -5.34 -4.63 -28.06
C ILE A 509 -4.78 -3.66 -27.02
N PRO A 510 -4.33 -2.43 -27.35
CA PRO A 510 -3.83 -1.50 -26.34
C PRO A 510 -4.89 -1.11 -25.31
N THR A 511 -6.09 -0.74 -25.76
CA THR A 511 -7.21 -0.35 -24.91
C THR A 511 -7.61 -1.46 -23.94
N PHE A 512 -7.68 -2.71 -24.43
CA PHE A 512 -7.95 -3.86 -23.58
C PHE A 512 -6.79 -4.15 -22.60
N THR A 513 -5.55 -4.04 -23.07
CA THR A 513 -4.35 -4.28 -22.26
C THR A 513 -4.29 -3.31 -21.09
N ASP A 514 -4.58 -2.03 -21.33
CA ASP A 514 -4.63 -1.01 -20.28
C ASP A 514 -5.72 -1.30 -19.25
N MET A 515 -6.92 -1.67 -19.71
CA MET A 515 -8.01 -2.07 -18.82
C MET A 515 -7.63 -3.29 -17.98
N VAL A 516 -7.07 -4.35 -18.59
CA VAL A 516 -6.66 -5.56 -17.86
C VAL A 516 -5.57 -5.23 -16.84
N ASN A 517 -4.56 -4.45 -17.21
CA ASN A 517 -3.48 -4.05 -16.30
C ASN A 517 -4.03 -3.28 -15.10
N ASP A 518 -4.90 -2.29 -15.33
CA ASP A 518 -5.49 -1.48 -14.27
C ASP A 518 -6.34 -2.37 -13.34
N LEU A 519 -7.26 -3.19 -13.89
CA LEU A 519 -8.09 -4.09 -13.10
C LEU A 519 -7.26 -5.09 -12.28
N GLN A 520 -6.22 -5.69 -12.87
CA GLN A 520 -5.32 -6.61 -12.16
C GLN A 520 -4.52 -5.93 -11.06
N SER A 521 -4.03 -4.71 -11.29
CA SER A 521 -3.36 -3.91 -10.26
C SER A 521 -4.27 -3.65 -9.04
N LYS A 522 -5.59 -3.63 -9.27
CA LYS A 522 -6.61 -3.46 -8.23
C LYS A 522 -7.11 -4.77 -7.63
N GLY A 523 -6.49 -5.91 -7.98
CA GLY A 523 -6.86 -7.23 -7.47
C GLY A 523 -8.07 -7.87 -8.15
N MET A 524 -8.57 -7.27 -9.24
CA MET A 524 -9.63 -7.84 -10.07
C MET A 524 -9.04 -8.77 -11.14
N ASN A 525 -9.78 -9.80 -11.52
CA ASN A 525 -9.28 -10.88 -12.35
C ASN A 525 -10.24 -11.32 -13.47
N ALA A 526 -11.37 -10.62 -13.65
CA ALA A 526 -12.39 -11.02 -14.59
C ALA A 526 -13.12 -9.85 -15.25
N VAL A 527 -13.67 -10.10 -16.44
CA VAL A 527 -14.66 -9.24 -17.10
C VAL A 527 -15.79 -10.09 -17.66
N ILE A 528 -17.03 -9.64 -17.45
CA ILE A 528 -18.17 -10.06 -18.28
C ILE A 528 -18.37 -8.97 -19.32
N PHE A 529 -18.36 -9.34 -20.59
CA PHE A 529 -18.70 -8.41 -21.65
C PHE A 529 -20.16 -8.58 -22.10
N GLY A 530 -20.80 -7.45 -22.40
CA GLY A 530 -21.90 -7.37 -23.37
C GLY A 530 -21.39 -6.86 -24.71
N ASN A 531 -22.17 -6.99 -25.79
CA ASN A 531 -21.91 -6.33 -27.08
C ASN A 531 -20.54 -6.58 -27.72
N ASN A 532 -19.91 -7.72 -27.47
CA ASN A 532 -18.76 -8.15 -28.26
C ASN A 532 -19.18 -8.50 -29.69
N ASN A 533 -18.19 -8.44 -30.58
CA ASN A 533 -18.20 -9.07 -31.89
C ASN A 533 -17.03 -10.06 -31.95
N ALA A 534 -17.30 -11.32 -32.26
CA ALA A 534 -16.34 -12.41 -32.19
C ALA A 534 -15.12 -12.20 -33.10
N SER A 535 -15.32 -11.72 -34.34
CA SER A 535 -14.20 -11.50 -35.27
C SER A 535 -13.40 -10.24 -34.92
N ARG A 536 -14.07 -9.19 -34.43
CA ARG A 536 -13.43 -7.95 -33.97
C ARG A 536 -12.61 -8.18 -32.70
N ASP A 537 -13.17 -8.92 -31.74
CA ASP A 537 -12.67 -9.00 -30.37
C ASP A 537 -11.92 -10.31 -30.06
N GLU A 538 -11.84 -11.29 -30.97
CA GLU A 538 -10.97 -12.45 -30.74
C GLU A 538 -9.49 -12.06 -30.49
N PRO A 539 -8.90 -11.09 -31.21
CA PRO A 539 -7.48 -10.75 -31.02
C PRO A 539 -7.13 -10.29 -29.60
N ILE A 540 -8.06 -9.61 -28.91
CA ILE A 540 -7.84 -9.15 -27.53
C ILE A 540 -7.81 -10.31 -26.52
N LEU A 541 -8.34 -11.48 -26.86
CA LEU A 541 -8.29 -12.67 -25.99
C LEU A 541 -6.88 -13.24 -25.84
N ASN A 542 -5.97 -12.95 -26.77
CA ASN A 542 -4.55 -13.28 -26.60
C ASN A 542 -3.93 -12.52 -25.41
N VAL A 543 -4.36 -11.27 -25.16
CA VAL A 543 -3.92 -10.49 -24.00
C VAL A 543 -4.40 -11.15 -22.71
N SER A 544 -5.67 -11.55 -22.67
CA SER A 544 -6.24 -12.17 -21.47
C SER A 544 -5.65 -13.56 -21.20
N ASP A 545 -5.31 -14.33 -22.23
CA ASP A 545 -4.57 -15.59 -22.09
C ASP A 545 -3.18 -15.36 -21.47
N GLN A 546 -2.41 -14.41 -22.02
CA GLN A 546 -1.07 -14.09 -21.52
C GLN A 546 -1.09 -13.57 -20.09
N LYS A 547 -2.11 -12.77 -19.75
CA LYS A 547 -2.25 -12.15 -18.43
C LYS A 547 -3.03 -12.99 -17.42
N ASN A 548 -3.52 -14.17 -17.82
CA ASN A 548 -4.40 -15.00 -16.98
C ASN A 548 -5.59 -14.20 -16.42
N PHE A 549 -6.26 -13.43 -17.28
CA PHE A 549 -7.42 -12.62 -16.94
C PHE A 549 -8.70 -13.27 -17.49
N ASN A 550 -9.71 -13.50 -16.65
CA ASN A 550 -10.89 -14.27 -17.04
C ASN A 550 -11.84 -13.43 -17.90
N VAL A 551 -12.32 -13.98 -19.01
CA VAL A 551 -13.30 -13.33 -19.90
C VAL A 551 -14.56 -14.18 -20.00
N TYR A 552 -15.71 -13.57 -19.75
CA TYR A 552 -17.02 -14.11 -20.11
C TYR A 552 -17.54 -13.34 -21.30
N PHE A 553 -17.52 -13.99 -22.47
CA PHE A 553 -17.68 -13.32 -23.76
C PHE A 553 -19.16 -13.18 -24.13
N GLY A 554 -19.58 -11.99 -24.57
CA GLY A 554 -20.97 -11.71 -24.94
C GLY A 554 -21.07 -11.29 -26.40
N ALA A 555 -21.16 -12.24 -27.33
CA ALA A 555 -21.19 -12.02 -28.78
C ALA A 555 -22.52 -11.44 -29.28
N HIS A 556 -22.98 -10.34 -28.69
CA HIS A 556 -24.34 -9.83 -28.93
C HIS A 556 -24.47 -9.23 -30.34
N SER A 557 -23.40 -8.67 -30.90
CA SER A 557 -23.40 -8.15 -32.27
C SER A 557 -23.79 -9.20 -33.32
N GLU A 558 -23.38 -10.46 -33.14
CA GLU A 558 -23.78 -11.56 -34.03
C GLU A 558 -25.25 -11.96 -33.84
N THR A 559 -25.83 -11.68 -32.67
CA THR A 559 -27.20 -12.09 -32.33
C THR A 559 -28.24 -10.99 -32.54
N ASP A 560 -27.85 -9.74 -32.78
CA ASP A 560 -28.77 -8.59 -32.92
C ASP A 560 -29.92 -8.84 -33.92
N SER A 561 -29.60 -9.36 -35.10
CA SER A 561 -30.61 -9.67 -36.12
C SER A 561 -31.52 -10.82 -35.71
N TYR A 562 -31.03 -11.75 -34.89
CA TYR A 562 -31.80 -12.89 -34.39
C TYR A 562 -32.82 -12.46 -33.34
N PHE A 563 -32.48 -11.48 -32.48
CA PHE A 563 -33.43 -10.85 -31.55
C PHE A 563 -34.56 -10.11 -32.27
N SER A 564 -34.31 -9.65 -33.49
CA SER A 564 -35.32 -8.99 -34.34
C SER A 564 -36.15 -9.96 -35.21
N ASP A 565 -35.80 -11.25 -35.27
CA ASP A 565 -36.49 -12.24 -36.10
C ASP A 565 -37.84 -12.63 -35.47
N PRO A 566 -39.00 -12.42 -36.13
CA PRO A 566 -40.30 -12.80 -35.59
C PRO A 566 -40.51 -14.33 -35.47
N THR A 567 -39.68 -15.14 -36.11
CA THR A 567 -39.79 -16.60 -36.20
C THR A 567 -38.46 -17.31 -35.92
N PRO A 568 -37.86 -17.11 -34.73
CA PRO A 568 -36.52 -17.60 -34.42
C PRO A 568 -36.49 -19.14 -34.38
N THR A 569 -35.49 -19.75 -35.01
CA THR A 569 -35.28 -21.20 -34.94
C THR A 569 -33.95 -21.58 -34.30
N LEU A 570 -33.91 -22.75 -33.64
CA LEU A 570 -32.67 -23.32 -33.12
C LEU A 570 -31.60 -23.51 -34.20
N GLN A 571 -31.99 -23.81 -35.45
CA GLN A 571 -31.02 -23.99 -36.52
C GLN A 571 -30.32 -22.67 -36.89
N GLU A 572 -31.05 -21.55 -36.90
CA GLU A 572 -30.44 -20.23 -37.09
C GLU A 572 -29.53 -19.86 -35.91
N ALA A 573 -29.96 -20.12 -34.67
CA ALA A 573 -29.10 -19.94 -33.51
C ALA A 573 -27.78 -20.71 -33.64
N ARG A 574 -27.81 -21.97 -34.10
CA ARG A 574 -26.58 -22.76 -34.36
C ARG A 574 -25.71 -22.14 -35.45
N ASN A 575 -26.33 -21.68 -36.54
CA ASN A 575 -25.60 -21.07 -37.65
C ASN A 575 -24.85 -19.80 -37.21
N ILE A 576 -25.40 -19.06 -36.23
CA ILE A 576 -24.79 -17.86 -35.67
C ILE A 576 -23.73 -18.23 -34.61
N ILE A 577 -24.07 -19.11 -33.66
CA ILE A 577 -23.26 -19.35 -32.47
C ILE A 577 -22.10 -20.32 -32.70
N TYR A 578 -22.26 -21.34 -33.57
CA TYR A 578 -21.18 -22.31 -33.75
C TYR A 578 -19.88 -21.69 -34.25
N PRO A 579 -19.89 -20.80 -35.27
CA PRO A 579 -18.69 -20.10 -35.70
C PRO A 579 -18.06 -19.24 -34.59
N VAL A 580 -18.87 -18.52 -33.81
CA VAL A 580 -18.41 -17.71 -32.67
C VAL A 580 -17.66 -18.58 -31.66
N VAL A 581 -18.29 -19.66 -31.22
CA VAL A 581 -17.71 -20.57 -30.23
C VAL A 581 -16.45 -21.24 -30.76
N ASP A 582 -16.45 -21.71 -32.01
CA ASP A 582 -15.26 -22.32 -32.61
C ASP A 582 -14.06 -21.37 -32.68
N LEU A 583 -14.32 -20.09 -32.89
CA LEU A 583 -13.30 -19.06 -32.93
C LEU A 583 -12.66 -18.86 -31.54
N ILE A 584 -13.46 -18.76 -30.48
CA ILE A 584 -12.95 -18.29 -29.18
C ILE A 584 -12.76 -19.38 -28.11
N LYS A 585 -13.36 -20.57 -28.25
CA LYS A 585 -13.38 -21.59 -27.17
C LYS A 585 -12.01 -22.13 -26.76
N ASN A 586 -11.00 -22.00 -27.60
CA ASN A 586 -9.66 -22.51 -27.32
C ASN A 586 -8.80 -21.54 -26.50
N HIS A 587 -9.23 -20.28 -26.35
CA HIS A 587 -8.61 -19.36 -25.40
C HIS A 587 -8.83 -19.85 -23.98
N THR A 588 -7.74 -19.99 -23.24
CA THR A 588 -7.76 -20.48 -21.86
C THR A 588 -8.40 -19.48 -20.90
N SER A 589 -8.35 -18.20 -21.23
CA SER A 589 -8.93 -17.06 -20.51
C SER A 589 -10.45 -16.98 -20.65
N VAL A 590 -11.04 -17.54 -21.71
CA VAL A 590 -12.50 -17.57 -21.88
C VAL A 590 -13.10 -18.57 -20.90
N LYS A 591 -13.86 -18.07 -19.93
CA LYS A 591 -14.45 -18.85 -18.82
C LYS A 591 -15.96 -19.07 -18.96
N GLY A 592 -16.61 -18.49 -19.96
CA GLY A 592 -18.03 -18.70 -20.22
C GLY A 592 -18.59 -17.69 -21.22
N TYR A 593 -19.91 -17.78 -21.45
CA TYR A 593 -20.62 -17.00 -22.45
C TYR A 593 -21.80 -16.24 -21.84
N ASN A 594 -21.82 -14.92 -22.04
CA ASN A 594 -22.96 -14.06 -21.76
C ASN A 594 -23.92 -14.11 -22.96
N VAL A 595 -25.01 -14.85 -22.83
CA VAL A 595 -25.88 -15.18 -23.98
C VAL A 595 -26.74 -14.00 -24.43
N ALA A 596 -27.21 -13.19 -23.48
CA ALA A 596 -28.11 -12.08 -23.73
C ALA A 596 -28.09 -11.14 -22.54
N ASP A 597 -28.31 -9.85 -22.79
CA ASP A 597 -28.40 -8.83 -21.74
C ASP A 597 -29.87 -8.47 -21.46
N GLU A 598 -30.31 -8.65 -20.22
CA GLU A 598 -31.65 -8.33 -19.71
C GLU A 598 -32.85 -8.72 -20.61
N PRO A 599 -32.98 -9.97 -21.07
CA PRO A 599 -34.03 -10.37 -22.00
C PRO A 599 -35.43 -10.27 -21.40
N SER A 600 -36.42 -9.95 -22.24
CA SER A 600 -37.83 -9.95 -21.86
C SER A 600 -38.46 -11.33 -21.97
N LEU A 601 -39.68 -11.52 -21.44
CA LEU A 601 -40.45 -12.76 -21.68
C LEU A 601 -40.77 -13.00 -23.17
N GLY A 602 -40.76 -11.94 -24.00
CA GLY A 602 -40.93 -12.06 -25.46
C GLY A 602 -39.72 -12.69 -26.17
N ASP A 603 -38.58 -12.77 -25.48
CA ASP A 603 -37.31 -13.28 -26.00
C ASP A 603 -37.01 -14.70 -25.55
N LEU A 604 -37.95 -15.33 -24.82
CA LEU A 604 -37.77 -16.64 -24.18
C LEU A 604 -37.23 -17.70 -25.13
N ASP A 605 -37.88 -17.89 -26.28
CA ASP A 605 -37.48 -18.91 -27.25
C ASP A 605 -36.12 -18.58 -27.87
N ARG A 606 -35.81 -17.30 -28.07
CA ARG A 606 -34.50 -16.86 -28.61
C ARG A 606 -33.37 -17.19 -27.67
N VAL A 607 -33.50 -16.78 -26.40
CA VAL A 607 -32.49 -17.01 -25.36
C VAL A 607 -32.33 -18.52 -25.11
N LYS A 608 -33.43 -19.28 -25.14
CA LYS A 608 -33.39 -20.74 -25.04
C LYS A 608 -32.58 -21.36 -26.16
N PHE A 609 -32.86 -20.98 -27.42
CA PHE A 609 -32.16 -21.52 -28.57
C PHE A 609 -30.69 -21.11 -28.63
N LEU A 610 -30.36 -19.86 -28.29
CA LEU A 610 -28.97 -19.40 -28.22
C LEU A 610 -28.20 -20.13 -27.11
N THR A 611 -28.78 -20.24 -25.91
CA THR A 611 -28.15 -20.97 -24.79
C THR A 611 -27.91 -22.44 -25.15
N GLN A 612 -28.90 -23.08 -25.77
CA GLN A 612 -28.75 -24.44 -26.27
C GLN A 612 -27.62 -24.55 -27.32
N ALA A 613 -27.54 -23.62 -28.27
CA ALA A 613 -26.48 -23.63 -29.27
C ALA A 613 -25.07 -23.48 -28.67
N TYR A 614 -24.89 -22.61 -27.66
CA TYR A 614 -23.63 -22.50 -26.92
C TYR A 614 -23.27 -23.82 -26.22
N MET A 615 -24.20 -24.39 -25.46
CA MET A 615 -23.98 -25.62 -24.69
C MET A 615 -23.76 -26.86 -25.56
N GLU A 616 -24.35 -26.90 -26.75
CA GLU A 616 -24.09 -27.95 -27.75
C GLU A 616 -22.67 -27.86 -28.32
N ARG A 617 -22.15 -26.63 -28.51
CA ARG A 617 -20.87 -26.42 -29.18
C ARG A 617 -19.65 -26.40 -28.23
N ASP A 618 -19.83 -25.94 -27.00
CA ASP A 618 -18.83 -26.01 -25.94
C ASP A 618 -19.46 -26.49 -24.63
N THR A 619 -19.33 -27.78 -24.35
CA THR A 619 -19.82 -28.41 -23.10
C THR A 619 -18.91 -28.14 -21.90
N SER A 620 -17.74 -27.54 -22.10
CA SER A 620 -16.74 -27.34 -21.05
C SER A 620 -16.89 -26.00 -20.32
N LYS A 621 -17.63 -25.04 -20.90
CA LYS A 621 -17.79 -23.69 -20.37
C LYS A 621 -19.26 -23.36 -20.10
N PRO A 622 -19.55 -22.63 -19.02
CA PRO A 622 -20.91 -22.20 -18.73
C PRO A 622 -21.42 -21.13 -19.70
N ALA A 623 -22.72 -21.13 -19.92
CA ALA A 623 -23.45 -20.12 -20.69
C ALA A 623 -24.74 -19.73 -19.97
N GLY A 624 -25.05 -18.44 -19.97
CA GLY A 624 -26.31 -17.93 -19.44
C GLY A 624 -26.55 -16.46 -19.79
N PRO A 625 -27.80 -15.99 -19.79
CA PRO A 625 -28.14 -14.58 -19.93
C PRO A 625 -27.94 -13.80 -18.62
N VAL A 626 -27.81 -12.49 -18.71
CA VAL A 626 -27.96 -11.55 -17.58
C VAL A 626 -29.44 -11.37 -17.29
N LEU A 627 -29.87 -11.68 -16.06
CA LEU A 627 -31.28 -11.70 -15.68
C LEU A 627 -31.62 -10.58 -14.70
N ILE A 628 -32.77 -9.95 -14.93
CA ILE A 628 -33.38 -8.98 -14.02
C ILE A 628 -34.86 -9.26 -13.79
N ALA A 629 -35.42 -8.55 -12.81
CA ALA A 629 -36.83 -8.51 -12.48
C ALA A 629 -37.45 -9.88 -12.11
N VAL A 630 -37.85 -10.00 -10.84
CA VAL A 630 -38.66 -11.11 -10.35
C VAL A 630 -39.95 -11.21 -11.17
N GLY A 631 -40.28 -12.42 -11.62
CA GLY A 631 -41.41 -12.71 -12.50
C GLY A 631 -41.04 -12.73 -13.99
N THR A 632 -39.89 -12.19 -14.36
CA THR A 632 -39.32 -12.27 -15.71
C THR A 632 -38.07 -13.14 -15.69
N GLY A 633 -37.01 -12.70 -15.01
CA GLY A 633 -35.71 -13.36 -15.07
C GLY A 633 -35.71 -14.79 -14.53
N ASN A 634 -36.36 -15.05 -13.40
CA ASN A 634 -36.47 -16.41 -12.85
C ASN A 634 -37.33 -17.33 -13.74
N VAL A 635 -38.33 -16.79 -14.46
CA VAL A 635 -39.14 -17.56 -15.43
C VAL A 635 -38.30 -17.92 -16.66
N ILE A 636 -37.47 -16.99 -17.14
CA ILE A 636 -36.51 -17.27 -18.21
C ILE A 636 -35.51 -18.33 -17.77
N TYR A 637 -34.95 -18.23 -16.55
CA TYR A 637 -34.04 -19.24 -16.01
C TYR A 637 -34.67 -20.64 -16.01
N ASP A 638 -35.89 -20.79 -15.49
CA ASP A 638 -36.58 -22.09 -15.39
C ASP A 638 -36.85 -22.73 -16.76
N ALA A 639 -37.05 -21.91 -17.79
CA ALA A 639 -37.33 -22.37 -19.15
C ALA A 639 -36.06 -22.65 -19.98
N VAL A 640 -35.01 -21.85 -19.76
CA VAL A 640 -33.74 -21.90 -20.50
C VAL A 640 -32.77 -22.91 -19.90
N LEU A 641 -32.80 -23.08 -18.57
CA LEU A 641 -31.90 -23.94 -17.80
C LEU A 641 -30.40 -23.67 -18.09
N PRO A 642 -29.92 -22.42 -17.94
CA PRO A 642 -28.54 -22.09 -18.21
C PRO A 642 -27.58 -22.73 -17.20
N THR A 643 -26.31 -22.86 -17.60
CA THR A 643 -25.24 -23.48 -16.78
C THR A 643 -24.49 -22.47 -15.90
N MET A 644 -24.87 -21.19 -15.96
CA MET A 644 -24.45 -20.11 -15.08
C MET A 644 -25.63 -19.15 -14.89
N PHE A 645 -25.80 -18.63 -13.69
CA PHE A 645 -26.81 -17.64 -13.36
C PHE A 645 -26.14 -16.28 -13.24
N ILE A 646 -26.40 -15.36 -14.17
CA ILE A 646 -25.92 -13.98 -14.10
C ILE A 646 -27.12 -13.08 -13.81
N MET A 647 -26.96 -12.09 -12.93
CA MET A 647 -28.02 -11.13 -12.66
C MET A 647 -27.49 -9.74 -12.31
N ASP A 648 -28.25 -8.72 -12.68
CA ASP A 648 -28.04 -7.37 -12.21
C ASP A 648 -28.80 -7.14 -10.91
N ALA A 649 -28.20 -6.35 -10.03
CA ALA A 649 -28.82 -5.96 -8.79
C ALA A 649 -28.49 -4.49 -8.44
N TYR A 650 -29.42 -3.60 -8.76
CA TYR A 650 -29.28 -2.16 -8.54
C TYR A 650 -30.27 -1.64 -7.48
N PRO A 651 -29.86 -1.60 -6.20
CA PRO A 651 -30.74 -1.16 -5.13
C PRO A 651 -30.95 0.36 -5.09
N PHE A 652 -29.94 1.16 -5.43
CA PHE A 652 -29.90 2.57 -5.06
C PHE A 652 -30.46 3.51 -6.14
N SER A 653 -31.68 3.97 -5.89
CA SER A 653 -32.27 5.10 -6.60
C SER A 653 -32.08 6.44 -5.89
N VAL A 654 -32.42 7.53 -6.58
CA VAL A 654 -32.48 8.88 -6.00
C VAL A 654 -33.43 8.99 -4.80
N GLN A 655 -34.37 8.05 -4.64
CA GLN A 655 -35.29 7.96 -3.49
C GLN A 655 -34.80 7.02 -2.38
N SER A 656 -33.61 6.43 -2.53
CA SER A 656 -33.03 5.53 -1.53
C SER A 656 -32.29 6.35 -0.50
N ALA A 657 -32.70 6.23 0.77
CA ALA A 657 -31.96 6.81 1.88
C ALA A 657 -30.56 6.17 2.00
N ALA A 658 -29.66 6.78 2.77
CA ALA A 658 -28.37 6.16 3.05
C ALA A 658 -28.58 4.79 3.74
N CYS A 659 -27.87 3.76 3.29
CA CYS A 659 -28.01 2.39 3.80
C CYS A 659 -29.38 1.72 3.52
N ASP A 660 -30.17 2.27 2.59
CA ASP A 660 -31.41 1.64 2.15
C ASP A 660 -31.12 0.65 1.01
N PHE A 661 -30.89 -0.62 1.36
CA PHE A 661 -30.67 -1.71 0.41
C PHE A 661 -31.98 -2.26 -0.19
N THR A 662 -33.09 -1.53 -0.10
CA THR A 662 -34.31 -1.85 -0.84
C THR A 662 -34.03 -1.77 -2.34
N MET A 663 -34.56 -2.70 -3.14
CA MET A 663 -34.34 -2.78 -4.59
C MET A 663 -35.10 -1.68 -5.38
N LYS A 664 -35.01 -0.43 -4.92
CA LYS A 664 -35.74 0.71 -5.48
C LYS A 664 -35.28 1.06 -6.89
N GLY A 665 -34.02 0.81 -7.23
CA GLY A 665 -33.54 0.99 -8.60
C GLY A 665 -34.30 0.17 -9.65
N PHE A 666 -34.90 -0.96 -9.23
CA PHE A 666 -35.82 -1.76 -10.05
C PHE A 666 -37.29 -1.61 -9.65
N GLY A 667 -37.63 -0.53 -8.95
CA GLY A 667 -39.00 -0.20 -8.57
C GLY A 667 -39.59 -0.97 -7.41
N TYR A 668 -38.82 -1.83 -6.73
CA TYR A 668 -39.30 -2.54 -5.54
C TYR A 668 -39.27 -1.64 -4.31
N THR A 669 -40.34 -1.66 -3.52
CA THR A 669 -40.46 -0.88 -2.27
C THR A 669 -40.55 -1.75 -1.01
N ASN A 670 -40.73 -3.06 -1.19
CA ASN A 670 -40.96 -4.04 -0.13
C ASN A 670 -39.97 -5.21 -0.15
N LYS A 671 -38.90 -5.08 -0.94
CA LYS A 671 -37.91 -6.14 -1.16
C LYS A 671 -36.52 -5.55 -1.10
N ASN A 672 -35.68 -6.05 -0.19
CA ASN A 672 -34.27 -5.69 -0.14
C ASN A 672 -33.41 -6.57 -1.03
N LEU A 673 -32.15 -6.19 -1.20
CA LEU A 673 -31.18 -6.87 -2.06
C LEU A 673 -31.10 -8.38 -1.79
N SER A 674 -31.00 -8.80 -0.53
CA SER A 674 -30.91 -10.23 -0.20
C SER A 674 -32.20 -10.99 -0.52
N GLN A 675 -33.37 -10.40 -0.26
CA GLN A 675 -34.66 -10.99 -0.62
C GLN A 675 -34.82 -11.10 -2.14
N TYR A 676 -34.37 -10.10 -2.89
CA TYR A 676 -34.37 -10.12 -4.35
C TYR A 676 -33.48 -11.23 -4.91
N ILE A 677 -32.24 -11.36 -4.41
CA ILE A 677 -31.33 -12.45 -4.81
C ILE A 677 -31.97 -13.81 -4.49
N ARG A 678 -32.52 -13.99 -3.29
CA ARG A 678 -33.16 -15.25 -2.88
C ARG A 678 -34.35 -15.63 -3.76
N GLU A 679 -35.16 -14.67 -4.17
CA GLU A 679 -36.32 -14.92 -5.02
C GLU A 679 -35.94 -15.20 -6.47
N MET A 680 -34.99 -14.44 -7.02
CA MET A 680 -34.44 -14.68 -8.36
C MET A 680 -33.81 -16.07 -8.46
N THR A 681 -33.15 -16.52 -7.39
CA THR A 681 -32.40 -17.79 -7.36
C THR A 681 -33.15 -18.94 -6.69
N ALA A 682 -34.44 -18.80 -6.42
CA ALA A 682 -35.22 -19.77 -5.64
C ALA A 682 -35.23 -21.19 -6.25
N THR A 683 -35.23 -21.27 -7.58
CA THR A 683 -35.21 -22.53 -8.36
C THR A 683 -33.81 -22.86 -8.89
N LYS A 684 -32.80 -22.02 -8.62
CA LYS A 684 -31.46 -22.19 -9.13
C LYS A 684 -30.85 -23.50 -8.64
N ALA A 685 -30.43 -24.35 -9.57
CA ALA A 685 -29.76 -25.60 -9.21
C ALA A 685 -28.47 -25.32 -8.41
N SER A 686 -28.18 -26.18 -7.42
CA SER A 686 -27.08 -25.94 -6.48
C SER A 686 -25.69 -25.98 -7.12
N ASN A 687 -25.55 -26.66 -8.26
CA ASN A 687 -24.31 -26.76 -9.04
C ASN A 687 -24.14 -25.63 -10.08
N VAL A 688 -25.15 -24.75 -10.23
CA VAL A 688 -25.07 -23.61 -11.14
C VAL A 688 -24.46 -22.41 -10.37
N PRO A 689 -23.30 -21.87 -10.81
CA PRO A 689 -22.67 -20.73 -10.16
C PRO A 689 -23.55 -19.47 -10.31
N LEU A 690 -23.49 -18.61 -9.29
CA LEU A 690 -24.22 -17.35 -9.24
C LEU A 690 -23.26 -16.17 -9.40
N TYR A 691 -23.38 -15.40 -10.47
CA TYR A 691 -22.63 -14.16 -10.68
C TYR A 691 -23.57 -12.97 -10.58
N ILE A 692 -23.14 -11.96 -9.82
CA ILE A 692 -23.98 -10.78 -9.54
C ILE A 692 -23.23 -9.54 -10.02
N ILE A 693 -23.92 -8.75 -10.83
CA ILE A 693 -23.47 -7.45 -11.33
C ILE A 693 -24.07 -6.37 -10.42
N LEU A 694 -23.19 -5.55 -9.85
CA LEU A 694 -23.50 -4.62 -8.77
C LEU A 694 -23.36 -3.17 -9.22
N GLN A 695 -24.16 -2.30 -8.58
CA GLN A 695 -24.26 -0.89 -8.93
C GLN A 695 -23.00 -0.11 -8.53
N THR A 696 -22.46 0.69 -9.45
CA THR A 696 -21.49 1.76 -9.12
C THR A 696 -21.81 3.10 -9.78
N HIS A 697 -22.88 3.15 -10.57
CA HIS A 697 -23.20 4.26 -11.47
C HIS A 697 -24.53 4.93 -11.12
N LYS A 698 -24.79 6.05 -11.82
CA LYS A 698 -26.10 6.73 -11.90
C LYS A 698 -26.63 6.58 -13.32
N VAL A 699 -27.95 6.57 -13.49
CA VAL A 699 -28.62 6.62 -14.81
C VAL A 699 -30.06 7.10 -14.66
N GLY A 700 -30.61 7.67 -15.73
CA GLY A 700 -31.99 8.12 -15.81
C GLY A 700 -32.18 9.58 -15.40
N ASP A 701 -33.32 10.14 -15.83
CA ASP A 701 -33.74 11.50 -15.50
C ASP A 701 -34.96 11.52 -14.56
N SER A 702 -35.49 12.71 -14.27
CA SER A 702 -36.62 12.87 -13.35
C SER A 702 -37.92 12.17 -13.82
N SER A 703 -38.04 11.83 -15.11
CA SER A 703 -39.21 11.11 -15.64
C SER A 703 -39.20 9.62 -15.27
N TRP A 704 -38.05 9.06 -14.85
CA TRP A 704 -37.90 7.66 -14.44
C TRP A 704 -38.36 7.41 -12.99
N GLY A 705 -38.67 8.47 -12.24
CA GLY A 705 -39.24 8.37 -10.90
C GLY A 705 -38.37 7.55 -9.94
N ILE A 706 -38.93 6.47 -9.38
CA ILE A 706 -38.21 5.61 -8.44
C ILE A 706 -37.08 4.81 -9.09
N ASN A 707 -37.10 4.63 -10.42
CA ASN A 707 -36.09 3.86 -11.16
C ASN A 707 -34.86 4.70 -11.54
N GLN A 708 -34.85 6.01 -11.26
CA GLN A 708 -33.69 6.85 -11.49
C GLN A 708 -32.56 6.46 -10.51
N LEU A 709 -31.46 5.91 -11.02
CA LEU A 709 -30.34 5.44 -10.21
C LEU A 709 -29.43 6.59 -9.76
N ARG A 710 -28.88 6.47 -8.54
CA ARG A 710 -27.83 7.35 -8.03
C ARG A 710 -26.54 6.58 -7.82
N VAL A 711 -25.41 7.29 -7.84
CA VAL A 711 -24.12 6.70 -7.44
C VAL A 711 -24.21 6.25 -5.97
N PRO A 712 -23.88 4.99 -5.64
CA PRO A 712 -23.82 4.54 -4.26
C PRO A 712 -22.66 5.17 -3.50
N SER A 713 -22.81 5.30 -2.19
CA SER A 713 -21.71 5.67 -1.30
C SER A 713 -20.76 4.49 -1.06
N VAL A 714 -19.56 4.76 -0.55
CA VAL A 714 -18.56 3.73 -0.21
C VAL A 714 -19.12 2.63 0.73
N PRO A 715 -19.82 2.95 1.84
CA PRO A 715 -20.48 1.95 2.68
C PRO A 715 -21.53 1.12 1.95
N GLU A 716 -22.26 1.73 1.01
CA GLU A 716 -23.27 1.03 0.21
C GLU A 716 -22.64 0.04 -0.78
N VAL A 717 -21.48 0.39 -1.38
CA VAL A 717 -20.66 -0.53 -2.17
C VAL A 717 -20.20 -1.73 -1.33
N ARG A 718 -19.68 -1.52 -0.12
CA ARG A 718 -19.31 -2.61 0.80
C ARG A 718 -20.49 -3.53 1.11
N GLY A 719 -21.65 -2.94 1.41
CA GLY A 719 -22.84 -3.71 1.77
C GLY A 719 -23.34 -4.57 0.61
N GLN A 720 -23.36 -4.05 -0.62
CA GLN A 720 -23.73 -4.82 -1.82
C GLN A 720 -22.83 -6.07 -1.97
N HIS A 721 -21.52 -5.88 -1.80
CA HIS A 721 -20.52 -6.95 -1.90
C HIS A 721 -20.76 -8.06 -0.88
N TRP A 722 -20.85 -7.71 0.41
CA TRP A 722 -20.98 -8.71 1.47
C TRP A 722 -22.35 -9.38 1.53
N ILE A 723 -23.42 -8.68 1.16
CA ILE A 723 -24.73 -9.31 0.95
C ILE A 723 -24.64 -10.36 -0.16
N SER A 724 -24.00 -10.02 -1.28
CA SER A 724 -23.85 -10.94 -2.43
C SER A 724 -23.04 -12.19 -2.06
N ILE A 725 -21.93 -12.03 -1.34
CA ILE A 725 -21.17 -13.16 -0.78
C ILE A 725 -22.07 -14.01 0.11
N GLY A 726 -22.84 -13.39 1.01
CA GLY A 726 -23.73 -14.11 1.93
C GLY A 726 -24.88 -14.86 1.27
N GLU A 727 -25.36 -14.39 0.11
CA GLU A 727 -26.36 -15.09 -0.68
C GLU A 727 -25.77 -16.14 -1.63
N GLY A 728 -24.46 -16.41 -1.55
CA GLY A 728 -23.80 -17.51 -2.25
C GLY A 728 -23.32 -17.15 -3.66
N ALA A 729 -22.95 -15.89 -3.88
CA ALA A 729 -22.26 -15.50 -5.11
C ALA A 729 -20.97 -16.32 -5.29
N HIS A 730 -20.79 -16.83 -6.50
CA HIS A 730 -19.58 -17.48 -6.98
C HIS A 730 -18.70 -16.52 -7.79
N GLY A 731 -19.17 -15.30 -8.05
CA GLY A 731 -18.44 -14.23 -8.73
C GLY A 731 -19.18 -12.89 -8.57
N ILE A 732 -18.42 -11.79 -8.54
CA ILE A 732 -18.93 -10.43 -8.33
C ILE A 732 -18.39 -9.51 -9.41
N PHE A 733 -19.29 -8.78 -10.07
CA PHE A 733 -18.94 -7.87 -11.16
C PHE A 733 -19.51 -6.49 -10.87
N TRP A 734 -18.79 -5.45 -11.25
CA TRP A 734 -19.20 -4.07 -11.03
C TRP A 734 -19.50 -3.39 -12.37
N PHE A 735 -20.67 -2.75 -12.44
CA PHE A 735 -21.08 -1.98 -13.62
C PHE A 735 -20.65 -0.51 -13.41
N ILE A 736 -19.73 0.08 -14.17
CA ILE A 736 -19.00 -0.38 -15.38
C ILE A 736 -17.58 0.23 -15.35
N TYR A 737 -16.62 -0.22 -16.17
CA TYR A 737 -15.24 0.29 -16.11
C TYR A 737 -15.07 1.63 -16.85
N PHE A 738 -15.43 1.71 -18.13
CA PHE A 738 -15.32 2.93 -18.92
C PHE A 738 -16.52 3.86 -18.70
N THR A 739 -16.25 5.17 -18.68
CA THR A 739 -17.31 6.19 -18.81
C THR A 739 -17.87 6.12 -20.23
N GLN A 740 -19.18 5.92 -20.33
CA GLN A 740 -19.88 5.78 -21.58
C GLN A 740 -21.35 6.12 -21.39
N GLN A 741 -22.02 6.52 -22.49
CA GLN A 741 -23.39 7.00 -22.42
C GLN A 741 -23.53 8.09 -21.33
N ASP A 742 -24.47 7.93 -20.41
CA ASP A 742 -24.65 8.80 -19.24
C ASP A 742 -24.03 8.23 -17.95
N TRP A 743 -23.28 7.13 -18.05
CA TRP A 743 -22.65 6.45 -16.92
C TRP A 743 -21.23 6.98 -16.69
N THR A 744 -20.91 7.32 -15.44
CA THR A 744 -19.51 7.49 -15.01
C THR A 744 -18.96 6.13 -14.62
N GLY A 745 -17.97 5.65 -15.37
CA GLY A 745 -17.32 4.36 -15.12
C GLY A 745 -16.33 4.42 -13.95
N LEU A 746 -15.91 3.25 -13.48
CA LEU A 746 -14.96 3.10 -12.38
C LEU A 746 -13.59 3.70 -12.68
N LYS A 747 -13.15 3.68 -13.94
CA LYS A 747 -11.89 4.31 -14.37
C LYS A 747 -11.85 5.80 -14.00
N ASP A 748 -13.00 6.48 -14.09
CA ASP A 748 -13.14 7.90 -13.78
C ASP A 748 -13.76 8.15 -12.39
N ASN A 749 -13.88 7.10 -11.57
CA ASN A 749 -14.39 7.16 -10.20
C ASN A 749 -13.40 6.50 -9.22
N PRO A 750 -12.26 7.16 -8.91
CA PRO A 750 -11.21 6.58 -8.09
C PRO A 750 -11.67 6.24 -6.67
N THR A 751 -12.67 6.95 -6.13
CA THR A 751 -13.25 6.67 -4.81
C THR A 751 -13.88 5.29 -4.75
N LEU A 752 -14.74 4.95 -5.71
CA LEU A 752 -15.38 3.63 -5.75
C LEU A 752 -14.41 2.55 -6.23
N MET A 753 -13.53 2.87 -7.18
CA MET A 753 -12.49 1.94 -7.66
C MET A 753 -11.56 1.48 -6.53
N ASN A 754 -11.10 2.40 -5.67
CA ASN A 754 -10.24 2.04 -4.54
C ASN A 754 -10.97 1.20 -3.48
N GLU A 755 -12.26 1.47 -3.24
CA GLU A 755 -13.05 0.64 -2.34
C GLU A 755 -13.23 -0.78 -2.89
N ILE A 756 -13.58 -0.89 -4.17
CA ILE A 756 -13.71 -2.18 -4.87
C ILE A 756 -12.39 -2.95 -4.87
N SER A 757 -11.26 -2.26 -5.02
CA SER A 757 -9.93 -2.87 -4.92
C SER A 757 -9.69 -3.48 -3.53
N SER A 758 -10.04 -2.77 -2.46
CA SER A 758 -9.96 -3.28 -1.09
C SER A 758 -10.84 -4.52 -0.89
N LEU A 759 -12.07 -4.50 -1.42
CA LEU A 759 -12.98 -5.65 -1.37
C LEU A 759 -12.41 -6.86 -2.13
N ALA A 760 -11.83 -6.63 -3.32
CA ALA A 760 -11.20 -7.69 -4.10
C ALA A 760 -10.01 -8.32 -3.36
N GLN A 761 -9.13 -7.51 -2.76
CA GLN A 761 -8.01 -7.99 -1.96
C GLN A 761 -8.45 -8.82 -0.75
N ARG A 762 -9.60 -8.50 -0.14
CA ARG A 762 -10.18 -9.25 0.98
C ARG A 762 -10.90 -10.53 0.56
N THR A 763 -11.48 -10.54 -0.64
CA THR A 763 -12.20 -11.71 -1.17
C THR A 763 -11.27 -12.74 -1.80
N ASN A 764 -10.19 -12.31 -2.48
CA ASN A 764 -9.27 -13.21 -3.17
C ASN A 764 -8.69 -14.34 -2.27
N PRO A 765 -8.25 -14.07 -1.02
CA PRO A 765 -7.79 -15.13 -0.10
C PRO A 765 -8.88 -16.14 0.28
N LEU A 766 -10.15 -15.77 0.15
CA LEU A 766 -11.30 -16.62 0.50
C LEU A 766 -11.79 -17.48 -0.67
N THR A 767 -11.17 -17.36 -1.86
CA THR A 767 -11.57 -18.02 -3.11
C THR A 767 -11.95 -19.49 -2.92
N GLN A 768 -11.05 -20.30 -2.33
CA GLN A 768 -11.30 -21.74 -2.20
C GLN A 768 -12.51 -22.02 -1.32
N THR A 769 -12.74 -21.22 -0.27
CA THR A 769 -13.91 -21.37 0.59
C THR A 769 -15.18 -21.01 -0.15
N LEU A 770 -15.18 -19.85 -0.81
CA LEU A 770 -16.36 -19.30 -1.48
C LEU A 770 -16.81 -20.16 -2.66
N LEU A 771 -15.88 -20.60 -3.51
CA LEU A 771 -16.20 -21.49 -4.64
C LEU A 771 -16.69 -22.88 -4.22
N ASN A 772 -16.41 -23.29 -2.97
CA ASN A 772 -16.88 -24.56 -2.41
C ASN A 772 -18.03 -24.40 -1.41
N ALA A 773 -18.65 -23.22 -1.37
CA ALA A 773 -19.75 -22.92 -0.48
C ALA A 773 -21.02 -22.55 -1.27
N LYS A 774 -22.16 -22.89 -0.69
CA LYS A 774 -23.49 -22.52 -1.19
C LYS A 774 -24.31 -21.93 -0.07
N ARG A 775 -25.30 -21.11 -0.42
CA ARG A 775 -26.28 -20.60 0.55
C ARG A 775 -26.99 -21.77 1.23
N ASN A 776 -27.08 -21.74 2.56
CA ASN A 776 -27.90 -22.69 3.31
C ASN A 776 -29.38 -22.32 3.14
N SER A 777 -30.28 -23.31 3.10
CA SER A 777 -31.71 -23.04 2.95
C SER A 777 -32.27 -22.18 4.10
N THR A 778 -31.72 -22.36 5.30
CA THR A 778 -32.06 -21.61 6.52
C THR A 778 -30.85 -20.86 7.07
N ASP A 779 -31.07 -19.66 7.62
CA ASP A 779 -30.01 -18.94 8.32
C ASP A 779 -29.87 -19.51 9.74
N LEU A 780 -28.67 -20.01 10.07
CA LEU A 780 -28.34 -20.64 11.35
C LEU A 780 -27.80 -19.65 12.39
N PHE A 781 -27.52 -18.42 11.96
CA PHE A 781 -26.96 -17.36 12.79
C PHE A 781 -27.90 -16.18 12.88
N THR A 782 -27.82 -15.44 13.98
CA THR A 782 -28.51 -14.16 14.17
C THR A 782 -27.51 -13.06 14.51
N ALA A 783 -27.82 -11.83 14.10
CA ALA A 783 -27.04 -10.64 14.40
C ALA A 783 -27.95 -9.54 14.96
N ASN A 784 -27.40 -8.68 15.81
CA ASN A 784 -28.10 -7.50 16.33
C ASN A 784 -27.88 -6.26 15.46
N ASN A 785 -28.39 -5.11 15.93
CA ASN A 785 -28.13 -3.77 15.37
C ASN A 785 -28.57 -3.57 13.90
N GLY A 786 -29.50 -4.39 13.40
CA GLY A 786 -29.96 -4.31 12.02
C GLY A 786 -28.91 -4.77 11.01
N ALA A 787 -27.89 -5.51 11.45
CA ALA A 787 -26.89 -6.09 10.56
C ALA A 787 -27.51 -7.14 9.63
N TYR A 788 -26.98 -7.24 8.43
CA TYR A 788 -27.24 -8.36 7.55
C TYR A 788 -26.53 -9.59 8.11
N ILE A 789 -27.22 -10.73 8.10
CA ILE A 789 -26.62 -12.02 8.39
C ILE A 789 -27.23 -13.10 7.52
N SER A 790 -26.38 -13.98 7.01
CA SER A 790 -26.78 -15.19 6.29
C SER A 790 -25.84 -16.35 6.57
N THR A 791 -26.27 -17.54 6.18
CA THR A 791 -25.49 -18.76 6.34
C THR A 791 -25.07 -19.34 5.00
N LEU A 792 -23.76 -19.50 4.82
CA LEU A 792 -23.21 -20.39 3.79
C LEU A 792 -22.87 -21.75 4.40
N THR A 793 -22.81 -22.76 3.56
CA THR A 793 -22.44 -24.13 3.91
C THR A 793 -21.52 -24.66 2.82
N SER A 794 -20.49 -25.42 3.19
CA SER A 794 -19.68 -26.13 2.19
C SER A 794 -20.56 -27.07 1.36
N ASN A 795 -20.09 -27.41 0.16
CA ASN A 795 -20.85 -28.22 -0.79
C ASN A 795 -21.24 -29.60 -0.24
N ASP A 796 -20.35 -30.21 0.55
CA ASP A 796 -20.56 -31.46 1.29
C ASP A 796 -21.40 -31.29 2.57
N GLY A 797 -21.74 -30.06 2.94
CA GLY A 797 -22.53 -29.73 4.12
C GLY A 797 -21.78 -29.71 5.44
N THR A 798 -20.49 -30.05 5.48
CA THR A 798 -19.74 -30.28 6.73
C THR A 798 -19.37 -29.00 7.46
N LYS A 799 -19.08 -27.92 6.72
CA LYS A 799 -18.73 -26.61 7.27
C LYS A 799 -19.89 -25.64 7.14
N LYS A 800 -20.06 -24.80 8.16
CA LYS A 800 -21.04 -23.71 8.18
C LYS A 800 -20.32 -22.39 8.34
N TYR A 801 -20.77 -21.37 7.61
CA TYR A 801 -20.19 -20.05 7.65
C TYR A 801 -21.26 -19.00 7.91
N ALA A 802 -20.98 -18.05 8.79
CA ALA A 802 -21.77 -16.84 8.96
C ALA A 802 -21.17 -15.73 8.09
N VAL A 803 -21.97 -15.12 7.22
CA VAL A 803 -21.59 -13.88 6.53
C VAL A 803 -22.39 -12.75 7.15
N VAL A 804 -21.70 -11.71 7.63
CA VAL A 804 -22.30 -10.63 8.41
C VAL A 804 -21.84 -9.29 7.87
N ALA A 805 -22.74 -8.32 7.75
CA ALA A 805 -22.41 -6.97 7.31
C ALA A 805 -23.18 -5.88 8.07
N ASN A 806 -22.50 -4.78 8.40
CA ASN A 806 -23.07 -3.60 9.04
C ASN A 806 -23.84 -2.73 8.03
N ILE A 807 -25.01 -3.22 7.62
CA ILE A 807 -25.92 -2.47 6.74
C ILE A 807 -26.98 -1.68 7.51
N GLY A 808 -27.05 -1.85 8.83
CA GLY A 808 -27.96 -1.10 9.68
C GLY A 808 -27.52 0.36 9.89
N ASN A 809 -26.24 0.67 9.64
CA ASN A 809 -25.69 2.02 9.75
C ASN A 809 -24.51 2.25 8.78
N CYS A 810 -24.68 3.18 7.84
CA CYS A 810 -23.66 3.58 6.85
C CYS A 810 -22.83 4.79 7.26
N SER A 811 -23.05 5.36 8.44
CA SER A 811 -22.34 6.55 8.92
C SER A 811 -21.38 6.26 10.07
N SER A 812 -21.60 5.18 10.83
CA SER A 812 -20.81 4.85 12.02
C SER A 812 -20.52 3.37 12.12
N SER A 813 -19.35 3.04 12.67
CA SER A 813 -19.00 1.67 13.02
C SER A 813 -19.96 1.11 14.09
N GLN A 814 -20.23 -0.19 14.03
CA GLN A 814 -21.10 -0.90 14.99
C GLN A 814 -20.39 -2.12 15.58
N ASN A 815 -20.69 -2.40 16.85
CA ASN A 815 -20.34 -3.66 17.49
C ASN A 815 -21.50 -4.64 17.30
N ILE A 816 -21.30 -5.63 16.43
CA ILE A 816 -22.30 -6.64 16.09
C ILE A 816 -21.99 -7.92 16.85
N THR A 817 -23.02 -8.47 17.48
CA THR A 817 -22.99 -9.75 18.17
C THR A 817 -23.60 -10.82 17.28
N ILE A 818 -22.86 -11.89 17.02
CA ILE A 818 -23.29 -13.03 16.21
C ILE A 818 -23.61 -14.19 17.15
N ASN A 819 -24.85 -14.70 17.09
CA ASN A 819 -25.32 -15.84 17.86
C ASN A 819 -25.76 -16.99 16.96
N SER A 820 -25.86 -18.19 17.51
CA SER A 820 -26.43 -19.37 16.84
C SER A 820 -27.01 -20.32 17.89
N THR A 821 -27.96 -21.15 17.47
CA THR A 821 -28.38 -22.32 18.26
C THR A 821 -27.39 -23.48 18.16
N GLN A 822 -26.47 -23.43 17.19
CA GLN A 822 -25.39 -24.39 17.03
C GLN A 822 -24.30 -24.16 18.08
N GLN A 823 -23.67 -25.24 18.55
CA GLN A 823 -22.53 -25.14 19.46
C GLN A 823 -21.23 -24.93 18.69
N GLY A 824 -20.34 -24.10 19.23
CA GLY A 824 -19.02 -23.88 18.66
C GLY A 824 -18.50 -22.47 18.87
N SER A 825 -17.55 -22.09 18.04
CA SER A 825 -16.93 -20.76 18.02
C SER A 825 -16.83 -20.25 16.57
N LEU A 826 -16.77 -18.94 16.40
CA LEU A 826 -16.65 -18.24 15.13
C LEU A 826 -15.18 -18.01 14.80
N LYS A 827 -14.66 -18.67 13.77
CA LYS A 827 -13.34 -18.42 13.22
C LYS A 827 -13.46 -17.39 12.09
N ASN A 828 -12.94 -16.18 12.29
CA ASN A 828 -12.83 -15.18 11.23
C ASN A 828 -11.94 -15.71 10.11
N LEU A 829 -12.45 -15.79 8.89
CA LEU A 829 -11.70 -16.35 7.77
C LEU A 829 -10.64 -15.41 7.21
N GLU A 830 -10.76 -14.11 7.45
CA GLU A 830 -9.77 -13.12 7.01
C GLU A 830 -8.57 -13.07 7.96
N THR A 831 -8.78 -13.24 9.27
CA THR A 831 -7.73 -13.08 10.30
C THR A 831 -7.33 -14.39 10.98
N GLY A 832 -8.12 -15.45 10.85
CA GLY A 832 -7.95 -16.71 11.58
C GLY A 832 -8.40 -16.66 13.05
N GLN A 833 -8.79 -15.50 13.57
CA GLN A 833 -9.19 -15.32 14.97
C GLN A 833 -10.43 -16.15 15.33
N ILE A 834 -10.37 -16.89 16.44
CA ILE A 834 -11.50 -17.69 16.96
C ILE A 834 -12.16 -16.92 18.11
N LEU A 835 -13.48 -16.74 18.00
CA LEU A 835 -14.29 -15.98 18.93
C LEU A 835 -15.45 -16.85 19.44
N PRO A 836 -15.78 -16.83 20.74
CA PRO A 836 -17.02 -17.43 21.22
C PRO A 836 -18.25 -16.87 20.49
N LEU A 837 -19.27 -17.70 20.28
CA LEU A 837 -20.59 -17.18 19.91
C LEU A 837 -21.06 -16.18 20.98
N GLY A 838 -21.68 -15.09 20.55
CA GLY A 838 -22.10 -14.00 21.44
C GLY A 838 -21.03 -12.92 21.69
N SER A 839 -19.81 -13.06 21.16
CA SER A 839 -18.82 -11.97 21.20
C SER A 839 -19.27 -10.73 20.43
N GLN A 840 -18.88 -9.55 20.93
CA GLN A 840 -19.07 -8.27 20.22
C GLN A 840 -17.93 -8.05 19.24
N ILE A 841 -18.25 -7.85 17.97
CA ILE A 841 -17.27 -7.70 16.88
C ILE A 841 -17.49 -6.35 16.22
N SER A 842 -16.42 -5.57 16.04
CA SER A 842 -16.53 -4.25 15.39
C SER A 842 -16.55 -4.37 13.86
N PHE A 843 -17.46 -3.63 13.23
CA PHE A 843 -17.61 -3.50 11.78
C PHE A 843 -17.67 -2.02 11.39
N LEU A 844 -16.93 -1.64 10.35
CA LEU A 844 -17.04 -0.32 9.73
C LEU A 844 -18.42 -0.14 9.08
N PRO A 845 -18.84 1.09 8.74
CA PRO A 845 -20.10 1.31 8.04
C PRO A 845 -20.14 0.55 6.70
N GLY A 846 -21.22 -0.21 6.48
CA GLY A 846 -21.41 -1.05 5.29
C GLY A 846 -20.55 -2.31 5.22
N ASP A 847 -19.53 -2.42 6.07
CA ASP A 847 -18.52 -3.47 5.98
C ASP A 847 -19.02 -4.82 6.52
N GLY A 848 -18.42 -5.91 6.03
CA GLY A 848 -18.78 -7.27 6.38
C GLY A 848 -17.59 -8.22 6.46
N LYS A 849 -17.84 -9.42 6.98
CA LYS A 849 -16.83 -10.46 7.28
C LYS A 849 -17.46 -11.85 7.14
N VAL A 850 -16.62 -12.87 6.91
CA VAL A 850 -17.01 -14.29 6.87
C VAL A 850 -16.39 -15.04 8.05
N PHE A 851 -17.22 -15.80 8.77
CA PHE A 851 -16.79 -16.63 9.90
C PHE A 851 -17.14 -18.09 9.66
N GLU A 852 -16.20 -19.02 9.89
CA GLU A 852 -16.48 -20.46 9.96
C GLU A 852 -16.90 -20.85 11.38
N LEU A 853 -17.96 -21.64 11.50
CA LEU A 853 -18.32 -22.27 12.77
C LEU A 853 -17.42 -23.49 13.00
N VAL A 854 -16.57 -23.42 14.02
CA VAL A 854 -15.65 -24.49 14.40
C VAL A 854 -16.06 -25.09 15.75
N SER A 855 -15.72 -26.36 15.98
CA SER A 855 -15.96 -27.01 17.27
C SER A 855 -15.29 -26.21 18.38
N SER A 856 -16.00 -25.99 19.48
CA SER A 856 -15.46 -25.39 20.70
C SER A 856 -14.29 -26.25 21.18
N GLN A 857 -13.06 -25.86 20.85
CA GLN A 857 -11.91 -26.41 21.56
C GLN A 857 -12.03 -25.94 22.99
N THR A 858 -12.32 -26.87 23.90
CA THR A 858 -12.00 -26.71 25.31
C THR A 858 -10.47 -26.67 25.41
N THR A 859 -9.88 -25.51 25.22
CA THR A 859 -8.61 -25.22 25.88
C THR A 859 -8.86 -25.52 27.37
N PRO A 860 -8.02 -26.34 28.04
CA PRO A 860 -8.13 -26.51 29.48
C PRO A 860 -8.19 -25.12 30.10
N ALA A 861 -9.15 -24.87 30.99
CA ALA A 861 -9.18 -23.62 31.73
C ALA A 861 -7.76 -23.41 32.28
N PRO A 862 -7.04 -22.35 31.86
CA PRO A 862 -5.70 -22.12 32.34
C PRO A 862 -5.81 -22.03 33.87
N THR A 863 -4.93 -22.74 34.56
CA THR A 863 -4.77 -22.57 36.00
C THR A 863 -4.68 -21.07 36.27
N PRO A 864 -5.51 -20.47 37.15
CA PRO A 864 -5.52 -19.03 37.36
C PRO A 864 -4.10 -18.57 37.68
N LYS A 865 -3.46 -17.87 36.73
CA LYS A 865 -2.14 -17.32 36.94
C LYS A 865 -2.32 -16.09 37.81
N PRO A 866 -1.65 -15.98 38.96
CA PRO A 866 -1.73 -14.77 39.79
C PRO A 866 -1.37 -13.54 38.94
N GLY A 867 -2.30 -12.59 38.81
CA GLY A 867 -2.12 -11.41 37.95
C GLY A 867 -2.82 -11.46 36.59
N ASP A 868 -3.41 -12.59 36.16
CA ASP A 868 -4.27 -12.69 34.98
C ASP A 868 -5.70 -12.29 35.38
N LEU A 869 -5.97 -10.98 35.33
CA LEU A 869 -7.21 -10.37 35.78
C LEU A 869 -8.30 -10.38 34.70
N ASN A 870 -7.95 -10.61 33.43
CA ASN A 870 -8.89 -10.67 32.32
C ASN A 870 -9.24 -12.10 31.85
N GLY A 871 -8.50 -13.12 32.32
CA GLY A 871 -8.73 -14.54 32.04
C GLY A 871 -8.22 -15.01 30.67
N ASP A 872 -7.29 -14.27 30.04
CA ASP A 872 -6.78 -14.58 28.69
C ASP A 872 -5.60 -15.58 28.68
N GLY A 873 -5.13 -16.01 29.86
CA GLY A 873 -4.03 -16.95 30.05
C GLY A 873 -2.64 -16.30 30.06
N ARG A 874 -2.57 -14.96 29.93
CA ARG A 874 -1.36 -14.14 30.03
C ARG A 874 -1.53 -13.07 31.12
N VAL A 875 -0.42 -12.58 31.64
CA VAL A 875 -0.38 -11.44 32.55
C VAL A 875 0.31 -10.31 31.82
N GLY A 876 -0.45 -9.28 31.44
CA GLY A 876 0.07 -8.22 30.60
C GLY A 876 -0.56 -6.86 30.86
N VAL A 877 -0.48 -6.00 29.84
CA VAL A 877 -0.92 -4.60 29.94
C VAL A 877 -2.41 -4.46 30.25
N ILE A 878 -3.23 -5.43 29.81
CA ILE A 878 -4.67 -5.41 30.06
C ILE A 878 -4.95 -5.72 31.53
N ASP A 879 -4.30 -6.71 32.11
CA ASP A 879 -4.44 -7.03 33.54
C ASP A 879 -3.93 -5.90 34.42
N PHE A 880 -2.81 -5.28 34.03
CA PHE A 880 -2.31 -4.10 34.73
C PHE A 880 -3.32 -2.95 34.70
N SER A 881 -4.00 -2.73 33.57
CA SER A 881 -5.05 -1.71 33.47
C SER A 881 -6.24 -2.01 34.38
N ILE A 882 -6.60 -3.30 34.55
CA ILE A 882 -7.63 -3.74 35.47
C ILE A 882 -7.18 -3.50 36.92
N LEU A 883 -5.95 -3.87 37.28
CA LEU A 883 -5.40 -3.64 38.62
C LEU A 883 -5.38 -2.14 38.99
N LEU A 884 -4.96 -1.28 38.06
CA LEU A 884 -4.98 0.18 38.25
C LEU A 884 -6.40 0.75 38.36
N SER A 885 -7.36 0.22 37.62
CA SER A 885 -8.76 0.66 37.73
C SER A 885 -9.35 0.39 39.11
N LYS A 886 -8.74 -0.54 39.87
CA LYS A 886 -9.13 -0.94 41.22
C LYS A 886 -8.18 -0.41 42.30
N TRP A 887 -7.29 0.52 41.95
CA TRP A 887 -6.29 1.04 42.88
C TRP A 887 -6.93 1.64 44.13
N ASN A 888 -6.36 1.35 45.31
CA ASN A 888 -6.82 1.82 46.61
C ASN A 888 -8.26 1.38 46.96
N THR A 889 -8.77 0.33 46.32
CA THR A 889 -10.03 -0.35 46.67
C THR A 889 -9.76 -1.70 47.36
N SER A 890 -10.80 -2.37 47.85
CA SER A 890 -10.74 -3.72 48.42
C SER A 890 -11.28 -4.78 47.45
N ASP A 891 -11.06 -4.60 46.15
CA ASP A 891 -11.56 -5.51 45.12
C ASP A 891 -10.84 -6.87 45.22
N PRO A 892 -11.56 -7.97 45.51
CA PRO A 892 -10.94 -9.26 45.81
C PRO A 892 -10.27 -9.93 44.60
N ALA A 893 -10.55 -9.48 43.37
CA ALA A 893 -9.89 -10.00 42.17
C ALA A 893 -8.54 -9.30 41.93
N ALA A 894 -8.43 -8.01 42.26
CA ALA A 894 -7.21 -7.22 42.07
C ALA A 894 -6.33 -7.15 43.33
N ASP A 895 -6.84 -7.56 44.50
CA ASP A 895 -6.11 -7.75 45.77
C ASP A 895 -5.37 -9.10 45.74
N LEU A 896 -4.28 -9.13 44.97
CA LEU A 896 -3.48 -10.31 44.68
C LEU A 896 -2.73 -10.84 45.91
N ASN A 897 -2.44 -9.99 46.91
CA ASN A 897 -1.81 -10.39 48.16
C ASN A 897 -2.81 -10.65 49.31
N GLN A 898 -4.09 -10.34 49.10
CA GLN A 898 -5.20 -10.51 50.04
C GLN A 898 -5.04 -9.69 51.34
N ASP A 899 -4.42 -8.51 51.26
CA ASP A 899 -4.23 -7.60 52.40
C ASP A 899 -5.42 -6.66 52.65
N GLY A 900 -6.43 -6.72 51.79
CA GLY A 900 -7.64 -5.92 51.85
C GLY A 900 -7.55 -4.61 51.07
N LYS A 901 -6.45 -4.36 50.34
CA LYS A 901 -6.24 -3.11 49.61
C LYS A 901 -5.35 -3.25 48.38
N VAL A 902 -5.92 -3.04 47.19
CA VAL A 902 -5.17 -2.99 45.93
C VAL A 902 -4.14 -1.85 45.95
N ASN A 903 -2.86 -2.19 45.99
CA ASN A 903 -1.77 -1.24 46.12
C ASN A 903 -0.50 -1.71 45.37
N ILE A 904 0.63 -1.10 45.71
CA ILE A 904 1.93 -1.39 45.08
C ILE A 904 2.38 -2.85 45.28
N LEU A 905 1.93 -3.51 46.34
CA LEU A 905 2.23 -4.91 46.62
C LEU A 905 1.50 -5.83 45.64
N ASP A 906 0.24 -5.58 45.32
CA ASP A 906 -0.49 -6.35 44.29
C ASP A 906 0.11 -6.12 42.92
N PHE A 907 0.46 -4.88 42.60
CA PHE A 907 1.18 -4.57 41.37
C PHE A 907 2.50 -5.36 41.24
N SER A 908 3.22 -5.55 42.35
CA SER A 908 4.44 -6.36 42.35
C SER A 908 4.18 -7.84 42.06
N ILE A 909 3.06 -8.40 42.53
CA ILE A 909 2.66 -9.78 42.22
C ILE A 909 2.27 -9.90 40.74
N LEU A 910 1.52 -8.94 40.20
CA LEU A 910 1.18 -8.91 38.78
C LEU A 910 2.43 -8.85 37.90
N LEU A 911 3.38 -7.96 38.19
CA LEU A 911 4.65 -7.87 37.45
C LEU A 911 5.49 -9.15 37.55
N SER A 912 5.47 -9.84 38.69
CA SER A 912 6.24 -11.08 38.87
C SER A 912 5.75 -12.24 38.00
N ASN A 913 4.52 -12.15 37.48
CA ASN A 913 3.90 -13.17 36.62
C ASN A 913 3.77 -12.72 35.16
N TRP A 914 4.32 -11.56 34.78
CA TRP A 914 4.20 -10.97 33.44
C TRP A 914 4.72 -11.90 32.33
N ASN A 915 3.91 -12.16 31.29
CA ASN A 915 4.24 -13.17 30.28
C ASN A 915 3.58 -13.02 28.90
#